data_AF-A0A8S3WE63-F1
#
_entry.id   AF-A0A8S3WE63-F1
#
_cell.length_a   1.000
_cell.length_b   1.000
_cell.length_c   1.000
_cell.angle_alpha   90.00
_cell.angle_beta   90.00
_cell.angle_gamma   90.00
#
_symmetry.space_group_name_H-M   'P 1'
#
loop_
_entity.id
_entity.type
_entity.pdbx_description
1 polymer ?
#
loop_
_entity_poly.entity_id
_entity_poly.type
_entity_poly.pdbx_seq_one_letter_code
_entity_poly.pdbx_strand_id
1 'polypeptide(L)'
;MTRLFNRPVDNIQSDGYREPFTSMHAGVNDDDAFPGLFESHQLYRVAGPSQEIGALEAHLDIISQTPAVRSTSGQLEALIKLSPEAKQKWLQYFNQKQISYTKIVDNLADILRDEEAKNIRAKYDSKQNGSSIWNAYHGHEEINNYLDDLAEQYPNLFTVVNAALTYEGRQIKYVRISTTRFEEPRKRVVVVDAGMHAREWLPVLVALNVIHRLVVDIVNNPQMELLDWVVIPLVNPDGYEYSIRELYRVAGPAQEIGALEANLDIISATSAARSASGQLEALVRLAQEDKQKWLQYFDQKEMSYTKIVDNLADILWDEEAKTKRAKYAAKRSGKSISWDTYYRYEEINDYLDELGEQHPNLVTVINPGLSYEGRQIKYVRISTTRFEDLRKPVIIIDAAVHAREWITPPVALYIINQLVVDIVDNDLTERLDWVIIPLANPDGYEYSITEDRMWRKTRSKAHDGAEECLGVDGNRNFDHYWGTSEASADPCSLIYEGPAPFSEPEIRVIRDVIMQNLNRAVMYISLHSFGSMFLYAWGNNGTLPSNGLTLHVAGVRMATAIEELALEKADPYIVGNAANVLYYSTGTSRDWTRAVGIPLTYTLELPGYEYGFLLPPEYIEQIVKETWYGIAAGAHYVLSLYN
;
A
#
# COMPACT_ATOMS: atom_id res chain seq x y z
N MET A 1 -32.53 -35.48 -15.95
CA MET A 1 -32.01 -34.24 -15.35
C MET A 1 -32.65 -32.99 -15.98
N THR A 2 -33.99 -32.91 -16.10
CA THR A 2 -34.66 -31.73 -16.70
C THR A 2 -36.08 -31.50 -16.16
N ARG A 3 -36.34 -31.76 -14.87
CA ARG A 3 -37.68 -31.60 -14.27
C ARG A 3 -37.72 -31.15 -12.81
N LEU A 4 -36.73 -30.39 -12.33
CA LEU A 4 -36.72 -29.87 -10.94
C LEU A 4 -36.71 -28.35 -10.77
N PHE A 5 -36.70 -27.56 -11.85
CA PHE A 5 -36.66 -26.09 -11.77
C PHE A 5 -37.87 -25.42 -12.45
N ASN A 6 -39.08 -25.81 -12.10
CA ASN A 6 -40.28 -25.05 -12.45
C ASN A 6 -41.32 -25.14 -11.33
N ARG A 7 -41.26 -24.19 -10.39
CA ARG A 7 -42.43 -23.71 -9.65
C ARG A 7 -42.40 -22.17 -9.63
N PRO A 8 -43.51 -21.48 -9.92
CA PRO A 8 -43.59 -20.02 -9.83
C PRO A 8 -43.62 -19.57 -8.37
N VAL A 9 -42.99 -18.43 -8.09
CA VAL A 9 -43.14 -17.70 -6.83
C VAL A 9 -44.39 -16.84 -6.97
N ASP A 10 -45.49 -17.26 -6.34
CA ASP A 10 -46.71 -16.44 -6.24
C ASP A 10 -46.62 -15.51 -5.01
N ASN A 11 -46.91 -14.23 -5.28
CA ASN A 11 -47.40 -13.16 -4.41
C ASN A 11 -47.29 -13.33 -2.88
N ILE A 12 -46.42 -12.52 -2.26
CA ILE A 12 -46.62 -12.03 -0.89
C ILE A 12 -46.85 -10.53 -0.97
N GLN A 13 -48.06 -10.14 -0.57
CA GLN A 13 -48.57 -8.77 -0.52
C GLN A 13 -47.78 -7.92 0.49
N SER A 14 -47.59 -6.66 0.11
CA SER A 14 -47.21 -5.56 0.97
C SER A 14 -48.34 -5.24 1.95
N ASP A 15 -48.17 -5.58 3.22
CA ASP A 15 -48.96 -5.00 4.30
C ASP A 15 -48.06 -4.13 5.18
N GLY A 16 -48.48 -2.87 5.30
CA GLY A 16 -47.70 -1.80 5.87
C GLY A 16 -47.45 -1.95 7.37
N TYR A 17 -46.25 -1.54 7.78
CA TYR A 17 -45.99 -1.06 9.12
C TYR A 17 -45.29 0.29 9.03
N ARG A 18 -45.91 1.27 9.69
CA ARG A 18 -45.50 2.67 9.81
C ARG A 18 -44.18 2.78 10.58
N GLU A 19 -43.34 3.72 10.17
CA GLU A 19 -42.27 4.30 10.99
C GLU A 19 -42.83 4.82 12.34
N PRO A 20 -42.00 4.81 13.39
CA PRO A 20 -41.34 6.07 13.75
C PRO A 20 -39.94 5.87 14.36
N PHE A 21 -38.91 6.51 13.81
CA PHE A 21 -37.85 7.11 14.65
C PHE A 21 -37.26 8.33 13.94
N THR A 22 -37.69 9.48 14.44
CA THR A 22 -37.24 10.83 14.14
C THR A 22 -35.80 11.07 14.59
N SER A 23 -35.00 11.58 13.64
CA SER A 23 -33.98 12.64 13.77
C SER A 23 -33.08 12.68 15.03
N MET A 24 -31.81 12.33 14.84
CA MET A 24 -30.69 13.11 15.37
C MET A 24 -29.71 13.39 14.24
N HIS A 25 -30.00 14.41 13.43
CA HIS A 25 -28.98 15.07 12.62
C HIS A 25 -28.21 16.01 13.56
N ALA A 26 -27.01 15.60 13.96
CA ALA A 26 -25.97 16.56 14.30
C ALA A 26 -25.27 16.94 12.99
N GLY A 27 -25.39 18.21 12.62
CA GLY A 27 -24.92 18.73 11.34
C GLY A 27 -23.41 18.56 11.18
N VAL A 28 -23.03 17.87 10.11
CA VAL A 28 -21.76 18.06 9.43
C VAL A 28 -22.16 18.56 8.04
N ASN A 29 -21.62 19.70 7.64
CA ASN A 29 -21.83 20.23 6.30
C ASN A 29 -21.29 19.22 5.28
N ASP A 30 -22.12 18.83 4.32
CA ASP A 30 -21.80 17.86 3.25
C ASP A 30 -20.78 18.40 2.21
N ASP A 31 -20.26 19.62 2.38
CA ASP A 31 -19.46 20.31 1.36
C ASP A 31 -17.92 20.17 1.54
N ASP A 32 -17.43 19.52 2.60
CA ASP A 32 -15.98 19.35 2.87
C ASP A 32 -15.50 17.88 2.84
N ALA A 33 -16.27 16.98 2.23
CA ALA A 33 -15.81 15.61 1.98
C ALA A 33 -14.81 15.61 0.81
N PHE A 34 -13.57 15.21 1.08
CA PHE A 34 -12.68 14.69 0.03
C PHE A 34 -13.48 13.66 -0.81
N PRO A 35 -13.46 13.70 -2.15
CA PRO A 35 -14.28 12.81 -2.94
C PRO A 35 -13.93 11.36 -2.59
N GLY A 36 -14.90 10.60 -2.09
CA GLY A 36 -14.75 9.18 -1.82
C GLY A 36 -14.19 8.47 -3.07
N LEU A 37 -13.28 7.53 -2.89
CA LEU A 37 -12.80 6.72 -4.02
C LEU A 37 -14.00 6.03 -4.69
N PHE A 38 -14.09 6.17 -6.02
CA PHE A 38 -15.23 5.84 -6.88
C PHE A 38 -16.42 6.80 -6.89
N GLU A 39 -16.37 7.93 -6.17
CA GLU A 39 -17.30 9.01 -6.41
C GLU A 39 -17.20 9.45 -7.87
N SER A 40 -18.36 9.62 -8.50
CA SER A 40 -18.49 9.95 -9.91
C SER A 40 -17.94 8.90 -10.90
N HIS A 41 -17.43 7.75 -10.44
CA HIS A 41 -17.09 6.65 -11.34
C HIS A 41 -18.37 6.00 -11.86
N GLN A 42 -18.37 5.70 -13.16
CA GLN A 42 -19.55 5.24 -13.88
C GLN A 42 -19.35 3.81 -14.36
N LEU A 43 -20.39 2.99 -14.20
CA LEU A 43 -20.42 1.65 -14.75
C LEU A 43 -21.11 1.67 -16.10
N TYR A 44 -20.44 1.15 -17.12
CA TYR A 44 -20.98 1.00 -18.46
C TYR A 44 -21.13 -0.47 -18.82
N ARG A 45 -22.29 -0.83 -19.37
CA ARG A 45 -22.41 -1.99 -20.24
C ARG A 45 -21.84 -1.62 -21.58
N VAL A 46 -20.94 -2.42 -22.12
CA VAL A 46 -20.48 -2.29 -23.50
C VAL A 46 -20.79 -3.57 -24.26
N ALA A 47 -21.11 -3.48 -25.55
CA ALA A 47 -21.32 -4.64 -26.42
C ALA A 47 -20.69 -4.41 -27.79
N GLY A 48 -19.93 -5.39 -28.26
CA GLY A 48 -19.21 -5.30 -29.53
C GLY A 48 -18.58 -6.63 -29.98
N PRO A 49 -17.80 -6.61 -31.08
CA PRO A 49 -17.08 -7.79 -31.55
C PRO A 49 -16.13 -8.33 -30.50
N SER A 50 -16.05 -9.66 -30.35
CA SER A 50 -15.23 -10.31 -29.31
C SER A 50 -13.76 -9.88 -29.32
N GLN A 51 -13.18 -9.62 -30.49
CA GLN A 51 -11.80 -9.15 -30.61
C GLN A 51 -11.60 -7.74 -30.05
N GLU A 52 -12.57 -6.85 -30.23
CA GLU A 52 -12.50 -5.47 -29.74
C GLU A 52 -12.78 -5.42 -28.23
N ILE A 53 -13.74 -6.21 -27.73
CA ILE A 53 -14.00 -6.34 -26.29
C ILE A 53 -12.83 -7.01 -25.56
N GLY A 54 -12.23 -8.07 -26.13
CA GLY A 54 -11.03 -8.69 -25.57
C GLY A 54 -9.82 -7.75 -25.54
N ALA A 55 -9.70 -6.85 -26.52
CA ALA A 55 -8.66 -5.82 -26.51
C ALA A 55 -8.82 -4.79 -25.37
N LEU A 56 -10.04 -4.64 -24.82
CA LEU A 56 -10.29 -3.77 -23.67
C LEU A 56 -9.66 -4.32 -22.38
N GLU A 57 -9.54 -5.65 -22.22
CA GLU A 57 -8.92 -6.27 -21.02
C GLU A 57 -7.48 -5.79 -20.79
N ALA A 58 -6.76 -5.47 -21.86
CA ALA A 58 -5.40 -4.95 -21.75
C ALA A 58 -5.32 -3.50 -21.24
N HIS A 59 -6.46 -2.80 -21.16
CA HIS A 59 -6.49 -1.35 -20.96
C HIS A 59 -7.51 -0.87 -19.91
N LEU A 60 -8.51 -1.69 -19.58
CA LEU A 60 -9.65 -1.39 -18.71
C LEU A 60 -9.93 -2.55 -17.75
N ASP A 61 -10.36 -2.22 -16.53
CA ASP A 61 -10.83 -3.21 -15.55
C ASP A 61 -12.25 -3.68 -15.95
N ILE A 62 -12.33 -4.89 -16.48
CA ILE A 62 -13.59 -5.51 -16.87
C ILE A 62 -14.16 -6.24 -15.66
N ILE A 63 -15.25 -5.71 -15.12
CA ILE A 63 -15.93 -6.23 -13.93
C ILE A 63 -16.59 -7.58 -14.22
N SER A 64 -17.16 -7.74 -15.41
CA SER A 64 -17.69 -9.02 -15.86
C SER A 64 -17.83 -9.07 -17.39
N GLN A 65 -17.88 -10.29 -17.92
CA GLN A 65 -18.17 -10.53 -19.34
C GLN A 65 -19.36 -11.48 -19.51
N THR A 66 -20.22 -11.16 -20.46
CA THR A 66 -21.36 -11.98 -20.85
C THR A 66 -21.18 -12.45 -22.30
N PRO A 67 -21.03 -13.76 -22.54
CA PRO A 67 -20.89 -14.32 -23.88
C PRO A 67 -22.03 -13.90 -24.81
N ALA A 68 -21.74 -13.73 -26.11
CA ALA A 68 -22.72 -13.31 -27.12
C ALA A 68 -23.99 -14.18 -27.18
N VAL A 69 -23.88 -15.46 -26.82
CA VAL A 69 -24.99 -16.42 -26.79
C VAL A 69 -25.98 -16.14 -25.66
N ARG A 70 -25.57 -15.40 -24.62
CA ARG A 70 -26.37 -15.04 -23.44
C ARG A 70 -26.63 -13.53 -23.34
N SER A 71 -26.14 -12.75 -24.29
CA SER A 71 -26.25 -11.30 -24.27
C SER A 71 -27.51 -10.81 -24.95
N THR A 72 -28.05 -9.68 -24.49
CA THR A 72 -29.24 -9.06 -25.09
C THR A 72 -28.98 -8.45 -26.46
N SER A 73 -27.72 -8.12 -26.74
CA SER A 73 -27.25 -7.56 -28.01
C SER A 73 -26.86 -8.60 -29.07
N GLY A 74 -26.76 -9.89 -28.70
CA GLY A 74 -26.21 -10.93 -29.57
C GLY A 74 -24.69 -10.78 -29.84
N GLN A 75 -24.02 -9.90 -29.10
CA GLN A 75 -22.58 -9.62 -29.16
C GLN A 75 -21.92 -9.84 -27.80
N LEU A 76 -20.58 -9.90 -27.73
CA LEU A 76 -19.92 -10.03 -26.43
C LEU A 76 -20.19 -8.76 -25.61
N GLU A 77 -20.77 -8.93 -24.42
CA GLU A 77 -21.07 -7.83 -23.50
C GLU A 77 -20.05 -7.81 -22.36
N ALA A 78 -19.65 -6.62 -21.92
CA ALA A 78 -18.78 -6.44 -20.76
C ALA A 78 -19.28 -5.30 -19.86
N LEU A 79 -19.08 -5.45 -18.55
CA LEU A 79 -19.25 -4.37 -17.59
C LEU A 79 -17.90 -3.71 -17.32
N ILE A 80 -17.83 -2.39 -17.52
CA ILE A 80 -16.59 -1.63 -17.45
C ILE A 80 -16.77 -0.45 -16.52
N LYS A 81 -15.83 -0.31 -15.58
CA LYS A 81 -15.69 0.87 -14.73
C LYS A 81 -14.92 1.95 -15.47
N LEU A 82 -15.50 3.15 -15.57
CA LEU A 82 -14.83 4.33 -16.11
C LEU A 82 -14.76 5.42 -15.04
N SER A 83 -13.54 5.91 -14.77
CA SER A 83 -13.34 7.11 -13.95
C SER A 83 -13.81 8.37 -14.70
N PRO A 84 -14.08 9.48 -14.00
CA PRO A 84 -14.44 10.76 -14.63
C PRO A 84 -13.44 11.21 -15.69
N GLU A 85 -12.14 11.03 -15.43
CA GLU A 85 -11.03 11.45 -16.28
C GLU A 85 -10.90 10.54 -17.52
N ALA A 86 -11.09 9.23 -17.34
CA ALA A 86 -10.97 8.24 -18.41
C ALA A 86 -12.20 8.19 -19.33
N LYS A 87 -13.36 8.63 -18.83
CA LYS A 87 -14.66 8.52 -19.50
C LYS A 87 -14.66 9.09 -20.92
N GLN A 88 -14.27 10.35 -21.11
CA GLN A 88 -14.34 10.98 -22.43
C GLN A 88 -13.52 10.21 -23.48
N LYS A 89 -12.29 9.83 -23.12
CA LYS A 89 -11.39 9.07 -23.98
C LYS A 89 -12.02 7.74 -24.41
N TRP A 90 -12.58 6.99 -23.46
CA TRP A 90 -13.13 5.67 -23.75
C TRP A 90 -14.46 5.71 -24.49
N LEU A 91 -15.33 6.69 -24.20
CA LEU A 91 -16.54 6.89 -24.98
C LEU A 91 -16.21 7.25 -26.44
N GLN A 92 -15.16 8.05 -26.69
CA GLN A 92 -14.68 8.30 -28.05
C GLN A 92 -14.16 7.02 -28.72
N TYR A 93 -13.37 6.21 -28.00
CA TYR A 93 -12.88 4.93 -28.50
C TYR A 93 -14.03 3.98 -28.86
N PHE A 94 -15.04 3.86 -28.00
CA PHE A 94 -16.21 3.00 -28.25
C PHE A 94 -16.95 3.43 -29.51
N ASN A 95 -17.15 4.74 -29.70
CA ASN A 95 -17.76 5.28 -30.91
C ASN A 95 -16.92 4.98 -32.17
N GLN A 96 -15.59 5.12 -32.10
CA GLN A 96 -14.69 4.81 -33.22
C GLN A 96 -14.70 3.33 -33.60
N LYS A 97 -14.79 2.44 -32.60
CA LYS A 97 -14.76 0.99 -32.78
C LYS A 97 -16.13 0.34 -32.95
N GLN A 98 -17.19 1.15 -33.05
CA GLN A 98 -18.58 0.67 -33.13
C GLN A 98 -18.97 -0.25 -31.96
N ILE A 99 -18.38 -0.01 -30.79
CA ILE A 99 -18.76 -0.68 -29.54
C ILE A 99 -19.95 0.09 -28.99
N SER A 100 -21.11 -0.56 -28.90
CA SER A 100 -22.27 0.03 -28.24
C SER A 100 -22.02 0.12 -26.74
N TYR A 101 -22.51 1.18 -26.09
CA TYR A 101 -22.37 1.34 -24.64
C TYR A 101 -23.63 1.92 -24.01
N THR A 102 -23.91 1.52 -22.78
CA THR A 102 -25.02 2.02 -21.98
C THR A 102 -24.53 2.21 -20.55
N LYS A 103 -24.68 3.43 -20.03
CA LYS A 103 -24.39 3.71 -18.62
C LYS A 103 -25.44 3.03 -17.76
N ILE A 104 -24.99 2.21 -16.81
CA ILE A 104 -25.85 1.49 -15.86
C ILE A 104 -25.86 2.20 -14.51
N VAL A 105 -24.71 2.76 -14.11
CA VAL A 105 -24.51 3.34 -12.78
C VAL A 105 -23.86 4.70 -12.93
N ASP A 106 -24.46 5.71 -12.32
CA ASP A 106 -23.98 7.09 -12.35
C ASP A 106 -22.86 7.37 -11.35
N ASN A 107 -22.91 6.69 -10.20
CA ASN A 107 -21.95 6.80 -9.13
C ASN A 107 -21.76 5.43 -8.47
N LEU A 108 -20.62 4.80 -8.74
CA LEU A 108 -20.33 3.45 -8.25
C LEU A 108 -20.25 3.40 -6.71
N ALA A 109 -19.81 4.49 -6.07
CA ALA A 109 -19.75 4.60 -4.61
C ALA A 109 -21.12 4.39 -3.93
N ASP A 110 -22.22 4.76 -4.58
CA ASP A 110 -23.57 4.56 -4.01
C ASP A 110 -23.95 3.08 -3.95
N ILE A 111 -23.55 2.30 -4.96
CA ILE A 111 -23.84 0.87 -5.02
C ILE A 111 -22.98 0.11 -4.01
N LEU A 112 -21.71 0.47 -3.88
CA LEU A 112 -20.81 -0.16 -2.92
C LEU A 112 -21.30 0.05 -1.48
N ARG A 113 -21.72 1.29 -1.14
CA ARG A 113 -22.31 1.61 0.17
C ARG A 113 -23.61 0.83 0.45
N ASP A 114 -24.48 0.69 -0.55
CA ASP A 114 -25.75 -0.06 -0.40
C ASP A 114 -25.52 -1.58 -0.29
N GLU A 115 -24.58 -2.15 -1.05
CA GLU A 115 -24.20 -3.56 -0.94
C GLU A 115 -23.62 -3.87 0.45
N GLU A 116 -22.79 -2.97 0.98
CA GLU A 116 -22.22 -3.11 2.31
C GLU A 116 -23.29 -3.05 3.40
N ALA A 117 -24.20 -2.06 3.35
CA ALA A 117 -25.31 -1.95 4.30
C ALA A 117 -26.18 -3.21 4.30
N LYS A 118 -26.41 -3.80 3.12
CA LYS A 118 -27.12 -5.08 2.97
C LYS A 118 -26.33 -6.24 3.56
N ASN A 119 -25.01 -6.29 3.36
CA ASN A 119 -24.14 -7.34 3.91
C ASN A 119 -24.07 -7.26 5.45
N ILE A 120 -23.92 -6.07 6.02
CA ILE A 120 -23.94 -5.83 7.48
C ILE A 120 -25.28 -6.27 8.08
N ARG A 121 -26.39 -5.87 7.44
CA ARG A 121 -27.73 -6.28 7.86
C ARG A 121 -27.90 -7.80 7.79
N ALA A 122 -27.43 -8.42 6.72
CA ALA A 122 -27.48 -9.88 6.57
C ALA A 122 -26.64 -10.62 7.63
N LYS A 123 -25.47 -10.09 8.03
CA LYS A 123 -24.70 -10.63 9.17
C LYS A 123 -25.45 -10.50 10.49
N TYR A 124 -26.05 -9.33 10.75
CA TYR A 124 -26.82 -9.07 11.96
C TYR A 124 -28.04 -10.00 12.08
N ASP A 125 -28.82 -10.11 11.01
CA ASP A 125 -29.98 -10.99 10.93
C ASP A 125 -29.58 -12.47 11.06
N SER A 126 -28.41 -12.84 10.55
CA SER A 126 -27.84 -14.19 10.70
C SER A 126 -27.52 -14.55 12.14
N LYS A 127 -26.89 -13.64 12.89
CA LYS A 127 -26.62 -13.83 14.32
C LYS A 127 -27.88 -13.87 15.19
N GLN A 128 -28.90 -13.08 14.87
CA GLN A 128 -30.16 -12.98 15.65
C GLN A 128 -31.11 -14.16 15.39
N ASN A 129 -31.24 -14.61 14.14
CA ASN A 129 -32.26 -15.57 13.74
C ASN A 129 -31.73 -17.00 13.53
N GLY A 130 -30.45 -17.26 13.82
CA GLY A 130 -29.80 -18.51 13.43
C GLY A 130 -29.71 -18.70 11.91
N SER A 131 -29.82 -17.59 11.15
CA SER A 131 -29.61 -17.60 9.71
C SER A 131 -28.13 -17.78 9.42
N SER A 132 -27.83 -18.36 8.26
CA SER A 132 -26.63 -19.13 8.08
C SER A 132 -25.56 -18.43 7.27
N ILE A 133 -24.29 -18.79 7.50
CA ILE A 133 -23.07 -18.12 7.01
C ILE A 133 -23.00 -17.83 5.49
N TRP A 134 -23.83 -18.45 4.66
CA TRP A 134 -23.87 -18.17 3.21
C TRP A 134 -24.76 -16.99 2.81
N ASN A 135 -25.35 -16.28 3.77
CA ASN A 135 -26.20 -15.11 3.51
C ASN A 135 -25.44 -13.78 3.54
N ALA A 136 -24.15 -13.79 3.90
CA ALA A 136 -23.30 -12.61 3.97
C ALA A 136 -21.84 -12.97 3.64
N TYR A 137 -21.02 -12.00 3.23
CA TYR A 137 -19.59 -12.18 2.98
C TYR A 137 -18.81 -12.23 4.29
N HIS A 138 -18.03 -13.28 4.51
CA HIS A 138 -17.30 -13.53 5.76
C HIS A 138 -15.80 -13.59 5.54
N GLY A 139 -15.01 -13.19 6.54
CA GLY A 139 -13.55 -13.35 6.52
C GLY A 139 -13.12 -14.82 6.58
N HIS A 140 -11.85 -15.08 6.26
CA HIS A 140 -11.20 -16.39 6.31
C HIS A 140 -11.33 -17.06 7.68
N GLU A 141 -11.13 -16.31 8.77
CA GLU A 141 -11.26 -16.84 10.12
C GLU A 141 -12.71 -17.23 10.43
N GLU A 142 -13.68 -16.35 10.12
CA GLU A 142 -15.11 -16.63 10.30
C GLU A 142 -15.55 -17.89 9.53
N ILE A 143 -15.06 -18.04 8.29
CA ILE A 143 -15.30 -19.23 7.46
C ILE A 143 -14.71 -20.47 8.13
N ASN A 144 -13.45 -20.41 8.58
CA ASN A 144 -12.78 -21.56 9.20
C ASN A 144 -13.44 -21.99 10.51
N ASN A 145 -13.83 -21.03 11.36
CA ASN A 145 -14.52 -21.30 12.61
C ASN A 145 -15.85 -22.03 12.35
N TYR A 146 -16.60 -21.60 11.34
CA TYR A 146 -17.83 -22.28 10.93
C TYR A 146 -17.60 -23.73 10.46
N LEU A 147 -16.53 -23.98 9.71
CA LEU A 147 -16.21 -25.34 9.28
C LEU A 147 -15.81 -26.22 10.48
N ASP A 148 -15.05 -25.67 11.42
CA ASP A 148 -14.63 -26.38 12.63
C ASP A 148 -15.86 -26.68 13.53
N ASP A 149 -16.78 -25.72 13.70
CA ASP A 149 -18.04 -25.91 14.41
C ASP A 149 -18.90 -27.03 13.79
N LEU A 150 -18.98 -27.10 12.46
CA LEU A 150 -19.67 -28.18 11.77
C LEU A 150 -18.99 -29.54 11.98
N ALA A 151 -17.66 -29.57 12.04
CA ALA A 151 -16.92 -30.80 12.30
C ALA A 151 -17.16 -31.33 13.72
N GLU A 152 -17.26 -30.45 14.70
CA GLU A 152 -17.59 -30.81 16.08
C GLU A 152 -19.03 -31.30 16.21
N GLN A 153 -19.97 -30.67 15.49
CA GLN A 153 -21.39 -31.06 15.51
C GLN A 153 -21.65 -32.38 14.76
N TYR A 154 -20.91 -32.66 13.68
CA TYR A 154 -21.14 -33.82 12.80
C TYR A 154 -19.88 -34.68 12.59
N PRO A 155 -19.22 -35.18 13.64
CA PRO A 155 -17.88 -35.77 13.58
C PRO A 155 -17.82 -37.10 12.80
N ASN A 156 -18.95 -37.76 12.60
CA ASN A 156 -19.04 -39.02 11.84
C ASN A 156 -19.28 -38.82 10.34
N LEU A 157 -19.62 -37.59 9.92
CA LEU A 157 -20.02 -37.25 8.56
C LEU A 157 -19.09 -36.20 7.94
N PHE A 158 -18.63 -35.24 8.74
CA PHE A 158 -17.90 -34.06 8.33
C PHE A 158 -16.49 -34.07 8.90
N THR A 159 -15.49 -33.91 8.04
CA THR A 159 -14.09 -33.83 8.44
C THR A 159 -13.46 -32.61 7.78
N VAL A 160 -12.83 -31.77 8.58
CA VAL A 160 -12.04 -30.63 8.10
C VAL A 160 -10.58 -31.07 8.01
N VAL A 161 -9.92 -30.72 6.91
CA VAL A 161 -8.50 -31.02 6.68
C VAL A 161 -7.77 -29.76 6.28
N ASN A 162 -6.65 -29.51 6.98
CA ASN A 162 -5.69 -28.48 6.61
C ASN A 162 -4.89 -28.98 5.40
N ALA A 163 -5.12 -28.37 4.25
CA ALA A 163 -4.56 -28.80 2.98
C ALA A 163 -3.14 -28.24 2.77
N ALA A 164 -2.98 -26.95 3.06
CA ALA A 164 -1.76 -26.19 2.85
C ALA A 164 -1.79 -24.90 3.66
N LEU A 165 -0.63 -24.28 3.78
CA LEU A 165 -0.48 -22.89 4.17
C LEU A 165 -0.28 -22.04 2.92
N THR A 166 -0.89 -20.86 2.89
CA THR A 166 -0.55 -19.84 1.91
C THR A 166 0.79 -19.18 2.22
N TYR A 167 1.21 -18.29 1.34
CA TYR A 167 2.41 -17.49 1.53
C TYR A 167 2.34 -16.66 2.82
N GLU A 168 1.18 -16.07 3.13
CA GLU A 168 0.97 -15.32 4.36
C GLU A 168 0.64 -16.20 5.58
N GLY A 169 0.87 -17.51 5.49
CA GLY A 169 0.63 -18.42 6.59
C GLY A 169 -0.85 -18.67 6.89
N ARG A 170 -1.77 -18.35 5.97
CA ARG A 170 -3.19 -18.67 6.14
C ARG A 170 -3.47 -20.11 5.74
N GLN A 171 -4.29 -20.79 6.54
CA GLN A 171 -4.66 -22.18 6.28
C GLN A 171 -5.63 -22.28 5.10
N ILE A 172 -5.27 -23.05 4.07
CA ILE A 172 -6.24 -23.53 3.07
C ILE A 172 -6.87 -24.80 3.64
N LYS A 173 -8.16 -24.74 3.98
CA LYS A 173 -8.92 -25.90 4.45
C LYS A 173 -9.76 -26.48 3.33
N TYR A 174 -9.83 -27.80 3.27
CA TYR A 174 -10.90 -28.49 2.56
C TYR A 174 -11.73 -29.31 3.54
N VAL A 175 -12.99 -29.54 3.19
CA VAL A 175 -13.88 -30.38 3.98
C VAL A 175 -14.25 -31.62 3.21
N ARG A 176 -14.28 -32.75 3.91
CA ARG A 176 -14.75 -34.02 3.40
C ARG A 176 -16.09 -34.35 4.06
N ILE A 177 -17.08 -34.67 3.24
CA ILE A 177 -18.41 -35.08 3.68
C ILE A 177 -18.65 -36.51 3.17
N SER A 178 -18.68 -37.48 4.10
CA SER A 178 -18.73 -38.91 3.78
C SER A 178 -19.49 -39.70 4.85
N THR A 179 -20.36 -40.60 4.44
CA THR A 179 -21.04 -41.56 5.33
C THR A 179 -20.21 -42.85 5.56
N THR A 180 -19.10 -43.01 4.85
CA THR A 180 -18.20 -44.18 4.92
C THR A 180 -16.88 -43.84 5.61
N ARG A 181 -16.43 -44.75 6.49
CA ARG A 181 -15.11 -44.64 7.15
C ARG A 181 -13.98 -44.84 6.14
N PHE A 182 -12.78 -44.33 6.46
CA PHE A 182 -11.60 -44.25 5.57
C PHE A 182 -11.16 -45.57 4.90
N GLU A 183 -11.62 -46.71 5.38
CA GLU A 183 -11.13 -48.05 5.02
C GLU A 183 -12.05 -48.84 4.07
N GLU A 184 -13.22 -48.30 3.69
CA GLU A 184 -14.17 -48.96 2.77
C GLU A 184 -13.91 -48.62 1.29
N PRO A 185 -14.31 -49.48 0.33
CA PRO A 185 -14.01 -49.27 -1.10
C PRO A 185 -14.54 -47.91 -1.57
N ARG A 186 -13.62 -47.10 -2.10
CA ARG A 186 -13.81 -45.67 -2.39
C ARG A 186 -15.06 -45.41 -3.23
N LYS A 187 -16.06 -44.77 -2.61
CA LYS A 187 -17.11 -44.06 -3.34
C LYS A 187 -16.48 -43.09 -4.33
N ARG A 188 -17.21 -42.76 -5.40
CA ARG A 188 -16.75 -41.73 -6.33
C ARG A 188 -16.75 -40.38 -5.60
N VAL A 189 -15.70 -39.60 -5.80
CA VAL A 189 -15.53 -38.30 -5.13
C VAL A 189 -15.95 -37.18 -6.08
N VAL A 190 -16.75 -36.25 -5.57
CA VAL A 190 -17.01 -34.96 -6.21
C VAL A 190 -16.16 -33.92 -5.51
N VAL A 191 -15.38 -33.18 -6.29
CA VAL A 191 -14.57 -32.05 -5.81
C VAL A 191 -15.23 -30.76 -6.25
N VAL A 192 -15.44 -29.84 -5.32
CA VAL A 192 -15.92 -28.48 -5.56
C VAL A 192 -14.89 -27.53 -4.97
N ASP A 193 -14.40 -26.58 -5.77
CA ASP A 193 -13.58 -25.49 -5.28
C ASP A 193 -14.29 -24.15 -5.49
N ALA A 194 -13.90 -23.16 -4.68
CA ALA A 194 -14.39 -21.80 -4.74
C ALA A 194 -13.33 -20.82 -4.24
N GLY A 195 -13.51 -19.53 -4.55
CA GLY A 195 -12.62 -18.47 -4.08
C GLY A 195 -11.20 -18.58 -4.64
N MET A 196 -11.04 -19.06 -5.87
CA MET A 196 -9.76 -19.03 -6.57
C MET A 196 -9.40 -17.62 -7.02
N HIS A 197 -10.40 -16.86 -7.49
CA HIS A 197 -10.28 -15.42 -7.74
C HIS A 197 -10.72 -14.64 -6.49
N ALA A 198 -9.86 -13.73 -6.01
CA ALA A 198 -10.08 -12.96 -4.78
C ALA A 198 -11.39 -12.14 -4.75
N ARG A 199 -11.92 -11.76 -5.92
CA ARG A 199 -13.14 -10.93 -6.10
C ARG A 199 -14.42 -11.73 -6.35
N GLU A 200 -14.37 -13.06 -6.26
CA GLU A 200 -15.52 -13.94 -6.49
C GLU A 200 -16.12 -14.41 -5.15
N TRP A 201 -16.78 -13.49 -4.45
CA TRP A 201 -17.32 -13.77 -3.11
C TRP A 201 -18.54 -14.70 -3.16
N LEU A 202 -19.39 -14.58 -4.20
CA LEU A 202 -20.59 -15.41 -4.33
C LEU A 202 -20.26 -16.92 -4.46
N PRO A 203 -19.27 -17.37 -5.27
CA PRO A 203 -18.83 -18.76 -5.26
C PRO A 203 -18.45 -19.30 -3.88
N VAL A 204 -17.79 -18.50 -3.02
CA VAL A 204 -17.47 -18.90 -1.64
C VAL A 204 -18.76 -19.15 -0.85
N LEU A 205 -19.73 -18.22 -0.93
CA LEU A 205 -21.04 -18.39 -0.27
C LEU A 205 -21.80 -19.62 -0.78
N VAL A 206 -21.76 -19.86 -2.09
CA VAL A 206 -22.38 -21.05 -2.70
C VAL A 206 -21.71 -22.31 -2.19
N ALA A 207 -20.38 -22.34 -2.08
CA ALA A 207 -19.66 -23.49 -1.52
C ALA A 207 -20.04 -23.74 -0.05
N LEU A 208 -20.15 -22.69 0.76
CA LEU A 208 -20.61 -22.79 2.16
C LEU A 208 -22.06 -23.28 2.27
N ASN A 209 -22.95 -22.83 1.39
CA ASN A 209 -24.32 -23.31 1.33
C ASN A 209 -24.37 -24.78 0.90
N VAL A 210 -23.56 -25.19 -0.09
CA VAL A 210 -23.43 -26.59 -0.50
C VAL A 210 -22.98 -27.46 0.68
N ILE A 211 -21.95 -27.02 1.40
CA ILE A 211 -21.47 -27.69 2.62
C ILE A 211 -22.62 -27.86 3.61
N HIS A 212 -23.31 -26.77 3.95
CA HIS A 212 -24.39 -26.83 4.93
C HIS A 212 -25.53 -27.74 4.49
N ARG A 213 -25.98 -27.63 3.25
CA ARG A 213 -27.08 -28.44 2.72
C ARG A 213 -26.71 -29.92 2.77
N LEU A 214 -25.48 -30.28 2.43
CA LEU A 214 -25.01 -31.67 2.48
C LEU A 214 -24.92 -32.23 3.91
N VAL A 215 -24.68 -31.39 4.91
CA VAL A 215 -24.49 -31.81 6.31
C VAL A 215 -25.79 -31.75 7.12
N VAL A 216 -26.49 -30.62 7.07
CA VAL A 216 -27.59 -30.26 7.99
C VAL A 216 -28.95 -30.62 7.39
N ASP A 217 -29.20 -30.20 6.15
CA ASP A 217 -30.52 -30.36 5.54
C ASP A 217 -30.77 -31.77 5.00
N ILE A 218 -29.72 -32.55 4.75
CA ILE A 218 -29.84 -33.80 4.01
C ILE A 218 -29.11 -34.98 4.66
N VAL A 219 -29.42 -35.19 5.95
CA VAL A 219 -29.06 -36.42 6.69
C VAL A 219 -29.67 -37.70 6.05
N ASN A 220 -30.61 -37.59 5.10
CA ASN A 220 -31.27 -38.71 4.42
C ASN A 220 -31.17 -38.66 2.87
N ASN A 221 -30.06 -38.20 2.28
CA ASN A 221 -29.89 -38.23 0.81
C ASN A 221 -29.41 -39.61 0.34
N PRO A 222 -30.11 -40.29 -0.58
CA PRO A 222 -29.59 -41.48 -1.25
C PRO A 222 -28.27 -41.22 -1.99
N GLN A 223 -27.98 -39.98 -2.39
CA GLN A 223 -26.71 -39.63 -3.05
C GLN A 223 -25.50 -39.69 -2.12
N MET A 224 -25.68 -39.50 -0.80
CA MET A 224 -24.60 -39.63 0.19
C MET A 224 -24.21 -41.11 0.43
N GLU A 225 -25.03 -42.06 -0.03
CA GLU A 225 -24.65 -43.48 -0.09
C GLU A 225 -23.75 -43.81 -1.29
N LEU A 226 -23.73 -42.96 -2.32
CA LEU A 226 -23.05 -43.24 -3.59
C LEU A 226 -21.79 -42.38 -3.83
N LEU A 227 -21.75 -41.18 -3.25
CA LEU A 227 -20.71 -40.18 -3.50
C LEU A 227 -20.10 -39.66 -2.19
N ASP A 228 -18.81 -39.39 -2.23
CA ASP A 228 -18.10 -38.57 -1.25
C ASP A 228 -17.94 -37.16 -1.81
N TRP A 229 -18.02 -36.15 -0.94
CA TRP A 229 -17.82 -34.76 -1.33
C TRP A 229 -16.56 -34.19 -0.70
N VAL A 230 -15.76 -33.51 -1.51
CA VAL A 230 -14.65 -32.68 -1.07
C VAL A 230 -14.95 -31.26 -1.51
N VAL A 231 -15.04 -30.33 -0.57
CA VAL A 231 -15.29 -28.92 -0.87
C VAL A 231 -14.13 -28.08 -0.35
N ILE A 232 -13.56 -27.24 -1.20
CA ILE A 232 -12.55 -26.22 -0.85
C ILE A 232 -13.27 -24.87 -0.94
N PRO A 233 -13.83 -24.35 0.17
CA PRO A 233 -14.66 -23.15 0.09
C PRO A 233 -13.86 -21.89 -0.24
N LEU A 234 -12.56 -21.87 0.05
CA LEU A 234 -11.69 -20.74 -0.21
C LEU A 234 -10.26 -21.20 -0.56
N VAL A 235 -9.93 -21.18 -1.85
CA VAL A 235 -8.61 -21.60 -2.37
C VAL A 235 -7.55 -20.50 -2.21
N ASN A 236 -7.94 -19.23 -2.34
CA ASN A 236 -7.04 -18.07 -2.25
C ASN A 236 -7.42 -17.16 -1.06
N PRO A 237 -7.17 -17.58 0.19
CA PRO A 237 -7.56 -16.79 1.35
C PRO A 237 -6.74 -15.51 1.51
N ASP A 238 -5.51 -15.45 0.98
CA ASP A 238 -4.69 -14.24 1.05
C ASP A 238 -5.32 -13.11 0.23
N GLY A 239 -5.53 -13.32 -1.08
CA GLY A 239 -6.17 -12.32 -1.92
C GLY A 239 -7.59 -11.96 -1.45
N TYR A 240 -8.31 -12.93 -0.88
CA TYR A 240 -9.66 -12.72 -0.33
C TYR A 240 -9.65 -11.84 0.93
N GLU A 241 -8.71 -12.05 1.87
CA GLU A 241 -8.52 -11.22 3.06
C GLU A 241 -8.06 -9.80 2.73
N TYR A 242 -7.21 -9.65 1.70
CA TYR A 242 -6.86 -8.33 1.18
C TYR A 242 -8.09 -7.55 0.69
N SER A 243 -9.09 -8.26 0.15
CA SER A 243 -10.32 -7.65 -0.42
C SER A 243 -11.36 -7.20 0.62
N ILE A 244 -11.10 -7.37 1.91
CA ILE A 244 -12.07 -7.04 2.98
C ILE A 244 -11.52 -6.09 4.05
N ARG A 245 -10.35 -5.47 3.85
CA ARG A 245 -9.79 -4.50 4.79
C ARG A 245 -10.32 -3.10 4.52
N GLU A 246 -10.83 -2.47 5.58
CA GLU A 246 -11.35 -1.11 5.56
C GLU A 246 -10.24 -0.10 5.88
N LEU A 247 -10.36 1.09 5.28
CA LEU A 247 -9.50 2.24 5.52
C LEU A 247 -10.25 3.29 6.34
N TYR A 248 -9.64 3.73 7.44
CA TYR A 248 -10.18 4.78 8.30
C TYR A 248 -9.27 6.00 8.28
N ARG A 249 -9.84 7.20 8.26
CA ARG A 249 -9.17 8.43 8.66
C ARG A 249 -9.40 8.62 10.15
N VAL A 250 -8.35 8.90 10.90
CA VAL A 250 -8.40 9.10 12.34
C VAL A 250 -7.67 10.41 12.65
N ALA A 251 -8.32 11.33 13.35
CA ALA A 251 -7.72 12.58 13.80
C ALA A 251 -7.66 12.62 15.33
N GLY A 252 -6.52 13.01 15.87
CA GLY A 252 -6.35 13.08 17.31
C GLY A 252 -5.01 13.69 17.75
N PRO A 253 -4.72 13.63 19.07
CA PRO A 253 -3.46 14.11 19.61
C PRO A 253 -2.26 13.43 18.94
N ALA A 254 -1.21 14.20 18.63
CA ALA A 254 -0.03 13.71 17.93
C ALA A 254 0.62 12.47 18.58
N GLN A 255 0.65 12.44 19.92
CA GLN A 255 1.19 11.32 20.68
C GLN A 255 0.35 10.04 20.52
N GLU A 256 -0.98 10.17 20.44
CA GLU A 256 -1.87 9.03 20.24
C GLU A 256 -1.75 8.50 18.81
N ILE A 257 -1.65 9.38 17.80
CA ILE A 257 -1.37 8.97 16.41
C ILE A 257 0.01 8.30 16.29
N GLY A 258 1.03 8.82 16.97
CA GLY A 258 2.34 8.17 17.04
C GLY A 258 2.26 6.76 17.66
N ALA A 259 1.43 6.56 18.69
CA ALA A 259 1.18 5.25 19.27
C ALA A 259 0.45 4.29 18.31
N LEU A 260 -0.37 4.82 17.39
CA LEU A 260 -0.97 4.01 16.33
C LEU A 260 0.08 3.49 15.35
N GLU A 261 1.13 4.26 15.02
CA GLU A 261 2.18 3.84 14.08
C GLU A 261 2.85 2.53 14.54
N ALA A 262 2.90 2.30 15.85
CA ALA A 262 3.50 1.11 16.42
C ALA A 262 2.69 -0.17 16.15
N ASN A 263 1.38 -0.08 15.97
CA ASN A 263 0.48 -1.23 16.02
C ASN A 263 -0.44 -1.33 14.80
N LEU A 264 -0.67 -0.21 14.12
CA LEU A 264 -1.52 -0.10 12.96
C LEU A 264 -0.70 0.34 11.77
N ASP A 265 -1.05 -0.24 10.63
CA ASP A 265 -0.52 0.16 9.36
C ASP A 265 -1.09 1.53 8.97
N ILE A 266 -0.37 2.57 9.38
CA ILE A 266 -0.65 3.95 8.99
C ILE A 266 -0.25 4.09 7.51
N ILE A 267 -1.26 4.17 6.65
CA ILE A 267 -1.12 4.46 5.22
C ILE A 267 -0.76 5.92 5.00
N SER A 268 -1.08 6.79 5.96
CA SER A 268 -0.89 8.23 5.78
C SER A 268 -0.89 9.00 7.09
N ALA A 269 -0.07 10.04 7.21
CA ALA A 269 -0.15 11.01 8.29
C ALA A 269 -0.16 12.45 7.74
N THR A 270 -1.19 13.22 8.09
CA THR A 270 -1.36 14.63 7.72
C THR A 270 -1.13 15.47 8.96
N SER A 271 -0.14 16.38 8.89
CA SER A 271 0.23 17.27 10.01
C SER A 271 -0.99 18.01 10.58
N ALA A 272 -0.96 18.31 11.88
CA ALA A 272 -2.00 19.11 12.53
C ALA A 272 -2.22 20.49 11.89
N ALA A 273 -1.15 21.07 11.34
CA ALA A 273 -1.20 22.34 10.63
C ALA A 273 -2.01 22.30 9.31
N ARG A 274 -2.25 21.12 8.74
CA ARG A 274 -2.99 20.92 7.49
C ARG A 274 -4.34 20.24 7.66
N SER A 275 -4.54 19.53 8.76
CA SER A 275 -5.82 18.87 9.03
C SER A 275 -6.94 19.88 9.23
N ALA A 276 -8.11 19.58 8.67
CA ALA A 276 -9.33 20.36 8.91
C ALA A 276 -9.74 20.35 10.39
N SER A 277 -9.36 19.32 11.14
CA SER A 277 -9.60 19.20 12.58
C SER A 277 -8.64 20.04 13.43
N GLY A 278 -7.53 20.54 12.86
CA GLY A 278 -6.43 21.15 13.60
C GLY A 278 -5.64 20.16 14.47
N GLN A 279 -5.87 18.86 14.30
CA GLN A 279 -5.18 17.76 14.98
C GLN A 279 -4.41 16.91 13.96
N LEU A 280 -3.48 16.08 14.43
CA LEU A 280 -2.76 15.17 13.53
C LEU A 280 -3.75 14.14 12.99
N GLU A 281 -3.81 13.99 11.67
CA GLU A 281 -4.68 13.03 10.99
C GLU A 281 -3.84 11.85 10.49
N ALA A 282 -4.39 10.65 10.51
CA ALA A 282 -3.79 9.47 9.90
C ALA A 282 -4.81 8.63 9.14
N LEU A 283 -4.43 8.07 7.99
CA LEU A 283 -5.18 6.97 7.38
C LEU A 283 -4.64 5.65 7.96
N VAL A 284 -5.50 4.87 8.59
CA VAL A 284 -5.17 3.60 9.23
C VAL A 284 -5.93 2.47 8.58
N ARG A 285 -5.22 1.39 8.27
CA ARG A 285 -5.82 0.13 7.82
C ARG A 285 -6.27 -0.67 9.02
N LEU A 286 -7.56 -1.00 9.11
CA LEU A 286 -8.08 -1.86 10.17
C LEU A 286 -8.44 -3.23 9.60
N ALA A 287 -7.92 -4.29 10.23
CA ALA A 287 -8.40 -5.65 9.98
C ALA A 287 -9.79 -5.83 10.61
N GLN A 288 -10.64 -6.64 9.98
CA GLN A 288 -12.02 -6.84 10.44
C GLN A 288 -12.10 -7.42 11.86
N GLU A 289 -11.17 -8.30 12.21
CA GLU A 289 -11.03 -8.94 13.52
C GLU A 289 -10.69 -7.94 14.64
N ASP A 290 -9.84 -6.96 14.35
CA ASP A 290 -9.35 -5.96 15.31
C ASP A 290 -10.12 -4.64 15.28
N LYS A 291 -10.99 -4.44 14.28
CA LYS A 291 -11.75 -3.21 14.07
C LYS A 291 -12.43 -2.73 15.35
N GLN A 292 -13.18 -3.59 16.03
CA GLN A 292 -13.94 -3.19 17.23
C GLN A 292 -13.02 -2.74 18.37
N LYS A 293 -11.88 -3.39 18.53
CA LYS A 293 -10.86 -3.02 19.52
C LYS A 293 -10.32 -1.62 19.23
N TRP A 294 -10.00 -1.31 17.97
CA TRP A 294 -9.44 -0.02 17.58
C TRP A 294 -10.47 1.11 17.59
N LEU A 295 -11.70 0.87 17.16
CA LEU A 295 -12.76 1.89 17.26
C LEU A 295 -13.03 2.29 18.71
N GLN A 296 -13.06 1.31 19.63
CA GLN A 296 -13.15 1.60 21.07
C GLN A 296 -11.94 2.36 21.60
N TYR A 297 -10.73 2.05 21.11
CA TYR A 297 -9.54 2.81 21.45
C TYR A 297 -9.66 4.28 21.02
N PHE A 298 -10.12 4.53 19.78
CA PHE A 298 -10.32 5.88 19.28
C PHE A 298 -11.36 6.65 20.10
N ASP A 299 -12.50 6.01 20.42
CA ASP A 299 -13.52 6.61 21.29
C ASP A 299 -12.96 6.96 22.68
N GLN A 300 -12.19 6.07 23.29
CA GLN A 300 -11.59 6.28 24.62
C GLN A 300 -10.54 7.39 24.64
N LYS A 301 -9.83 7.58 23.53
CA LYS A 301 -8.77 8.59 23.37
C LYS A 301 -9.26 9.89 22.77
N GLU A 302 -10.58 10.05 22.64
CA GLU A 302 -11.21 11.24 22.03
C GLU A 302 -10.68 11.52 20.62
N MET A 303 -10.36 10.46 19.87
CA MET A 303 -9.93 10.54 18.48
C MET A 303 -11.14 10.44 17.57
N SER A 304 -11.31 11.41 16.69
CA SER A 304 -12.35 11.35 15.66
C SER A 304 -11.93 10.39 14.56
N TYR A 305 -12.88 9.63 14.00
CA TYR A 305 -12.58 8.77 12.86
C TYR A 305 -13.73 8.71 11.85
N THR A 306 -13.36 8.56 10.59
CA THR A 306 -14.28 8.38 9.47
C THR A 306 -13.79 7.23 8.59
N LYS A 307 -14.71 6.32 8.23
CA LYS A 307 -14.40 5.27 7.28
C LYS A 307 -14.30 5.88 5.88
N ILE A 308 -13.20 5.61 5.19
CA ILE A 308 -12.88 6.18 3.88
C ILE A 308 -13.17 5.18 2.77
N VAL A 309 -12.73 3.93 2.92
CA VAL A 309 -12.88 2.88 1.90
C VAL A 309 -13.24 1.56 2.56
N ASP A 310 -14.18 0.84 1.96
CA ASP A 310 -14.65 -0.46 2.42
C ASP A 310 -13.73 -1.60 1.97
N ASN A 311 -13.09 -1.44 0.81
CA ASN A 311 -12.21 -2.44 0.20
C ASN A 311 -10.91 -1.81 -0.33
N LEU A 312 -9.83 -1.92 0.45
CA LEU A 312 -8.50 -1.44 0.07
C LEU A 312 -7.96 -2.13 -1.20
N ALA A 313 -8.34 -3.36 -1.49
CA ALA A 313 -7.83 -4.08 -2.66
C ALA A 313 -8.20 -3.39 -3.98
N ASP A 314 -9.37 -2.75 -4.06
CA ASP A 314 -9.77 -1.99 -5.26
C ASP A 314 -8.84 -0.81 -5.57
N ILE A 315 -8.27 -0.19 -4.53
CA ILE A 315 -7.27 0.88 -4.67
C ILE A 315 -5.93 0.28 -5.14
N LEU A 316 -5.48 -0.78 -4.48
CA LEU A 316 -4.21 -1.44 -4.78
C LEU A 316 -4.20 -2.01 -6.21
N TRP A 317 -5.32 -2.57 -6.66
CA TRP A 317 -5.42 -3.10 -8.01
C TRP A 317 -5.47 -2.02 -9.09
N ASP A 318 -6.10 -0.87 -8.83
CA ASP A 318 -6.04 0.27 -9.77
C ASP A 318 -4.62 0.82 -9.88
N GLU A 319 -3.91 0.94 -8.75
CA GLU A 319 -2.48 1.30 -8.72
C GLU A 319 -1.64 0.30 -9.51
N GLU A 320 -1.81 -1.00 -9.27
CA GLU A 320 -1.08 -2.06 -9.98
C GLU A 320 -1.33 -1.99 -11.49
N ALA A 321 -2.59 -1.80 -11.91
CA ALA A 321 -2.95 -1.69 -13.31
C ALA A 321 -2.37 -0.43 -13.97
N LYS A 322 -2.35 0.72 -13.28
CA LYS A 322 -1.71 1.96 -13.75
C LYS A 322 -0.19 1.76 -13.88
N THR A 323 0.44 1.19 -12.86
CA THR A 323 1.89 0.92 -12.83
C THR A 323 2.32 -0.05 -13.93
N LYS A 324 1.58 -1.16 -14.14
CA LYS A 324 1.84 -2.09 -15.25
C LYS A 324 1.74 -1.39 -16.61
N ARG A 325 0.69 -0.59 -16.83
CA ARG A 325 0.49 0.16 -18.09
C ARG A 325 1.64 1.13 -18.35
N ALA A 326 2.02 1.91 -17.34
CA ALA A 326 3.17 2.81 -17.40
C ALA A 326 4.47 2.06 -17.74
N LYS A 327 4.73 0.94 -17.07
CA LYS A 327 5.92 0.12 -17.32
C LYS A 327 5.98 -0.43 -18.74
N TYR A 328 4.85 -0.87 -19.30
CA TYR A 328 4.78 -1.29 -20.70
C TYR A 328 5.04 -0.13 -21.67
N ALA A 329 4.57 1.07 -21.36
CA ALA A 329 4.84 2.26 -22.17
C ALA A 329 6.33 2.65 -22.10
N ALA A 330 6.91 2.69 -20.90
CA ALA A 330 8.32 2.98 -20.68
C ALA A 330 9.24 2.01 -21.45
N LYS A 331 8.98 0.70 -21.38
CA LYS A 331 9.74 -0.32 -22.13
C LYS A 331 9.70 -0.11 -23.65
N ARG A 332 8.60 0.41 -24.20
CA ARG A 332 8.50 0.72 -25.64
C ARG A 332 9.31 1.96 -26.05
N SER A 333 9.63 2.84 -25.11
CA SER A 333 10.44 4.03 -25.38
C SER A 333 11.91 3.69 -25.67
N GLY A 334 12.39 2.52 -25.23
CA GLY A 334 13.77 2.09 -25.38
C GLY A 334 14.76 2.76 -24.42
N LYS A 335 14.30 3.62 -23.50
CA LYS A 335 15.12 4.18 -22.42
C LYS A 335 15.30 3.18 -21.29
N SER A 336 16.47 3.15 -20.65
CA SER A 336 16.72 2.32 -19.45
C SER A 336 15.89 2.82 -18.26
N ILE A 337 15.87 4.14 -18.04
CA ILE A 337 14.98 4.81 -17.08
C ILE A 337 14.22 5.98 -17.75
N SER A 338 12.98 6.18 -17.31
CA SER A 338 12.04 7.25 -17.62
C SER A 338 11.36 7.71 -16.33
N TRP A 339 10.72 8.88 -16.37
CA TRP A 339 10.18 9.54 -15.18
C TRP A 339 8.67 9.34 -15.02
N ASP A 340 8.15 8.24 -15.56
CA ASP A 340 6.71 7.95 -15.67
C ASP A 340 6.34 6.57 -15.15
N THR A 341 7.25 5.86 -14.45
CA THR A 341 6.99 4.53 -13.87
C THR A 341 7.91 4.20 -12.69
N TYR A 342 7.60 3.12 -11.98
CA TYR A 342 8.39 2.55 -10.89
C TYR A 342 9.26 1.39 -11.39
N TYR A 343 10.51 1.34 -10.93
CA TYR A 343 11.52 0.38 -11.36
C TYR A 343 11.80 -0.65 -10.28
N ARG A 344 12.06 -1.90 -10.70
CA ARG A 344 12.49 -2.96 -9.77
C ARG A 344 13.97 -2.83 -9.44
N TYR A 345 14.37 -3.52 -8.38
CA TYR A 345 15.75 -3.66 -7.91
C TYR A 345 16.78 -3.84 -9.04
N GLU A 346 16.55 -4.79 -9.95
CA GLU A 346 17.49 -5.08 -11.05
C GLU A 346 17.58 -3.90 -12.02
N GLU A 347 16.44 -3.32 -12.42
CA GLU A 347 16.38 -2.19 -13.36
C GLU A 347 17.10 -0.95 -12.80
N ILE A 348 17.00 -0.72 -11.48
CA ILE A 348 17.72 0.35 -10.78
C ILE A 348 19.23 0.07 -10.81
N ASN A 349 19.66 -1.14 -10.46
CA ASN A 349 21.08 -1.48 -10.39
C ASN A 349 21.77 -1.52 -11.75
N ASP A 350 21.07 -2.00 -12.78
CA ASP A 350 21.54 -2.01 -14.17
C ASP A 350 21.77 -0.57 -14.64
N TYR A 351 20.84 0.35 -14.36
CA TYR A 351 20.99 1.76 -14.70
C TYR A 351 22.19 2.42 -14.01
N LEU A 352 22.44 2.11 -12.74
CA LEU A 352 23.60 2.64 -12.03
C LEU A 352 24.91 2.14 -12.66
N ASP A 353 25.00 0.86 -12.97
CA ASP A 353 26.19 0.27 -13.63
C ASP A 353 26.40 0.89 -15.02
N GLU A 354 25.35 0.99 -15.83
CA GLU A 354 25.38 1.65 -17.14
C GLU A 354 25.90 3.10 -17.04
N LEU A 355 25.40 3.87 -16.06
CA LEU A 355 25.88 5.24 -15.82
C LEU A 355 27.36 5.28 -15.44
N GLY A 356 27.83 4.36 -14.59
CA GLY A 356 29.23 4.24 -14.20
C GLY A 356 30.14 3.93 -15.39
N GLU A 357 29.68 3.06 -16.29
CA GLU A 357 30.40 2.70 -17.52
C GLU A 357 30.41 3.84 -18.56
N GLN A 358 29.32 4.58 -18.69
CA GLN A 358 29.18 5.69 -19.64
C GLN A 358 29.89 6.96 -19.18
N HIS A 359 29.98 7.20 -17.86
CA HIS A 359 30.55 8.41 -17.28
C HIS A 359 31.67 8.12 -16.25
N PRO A 360 32.71 7.34 -16.58
CA PRO A 360 33.69 6.82 -15.61
C PRO A 360 34.60 7.89 -14.97
N ASN A 361 34.68 9.08 -15.57
CA ASN A 361 35.44 10.21 -15.02
C ASN A 361 34.65 11.00 -13.96
N LEU A 362 33.33 10.82 -13.90
CA LEU A 362 32.42 11.58 -13.05
C LEU A 362 31.72 10.68 -12.03
N VAL A 363 31.30 9.48 -12.45
CA VAL A 363 30.52 8.53 -11.65
C VAL A 363 31.37 7.34 -11.24
N THR A 364 31.33 6.98 -9.97
CA THR A 364 31.85 5.70 -9.47
C THR A 364 30.75 4.97 -8.74
N VAL A 365 30.38 3.79 -9.23
CA VAL A 365 29.39 2.90 -8.60
C VAL A 365 30.11 2.02 -7.58
N ILE A 366 29.58 1.94 -6.36
CA ILE A 366 30.18 1.18 -5.27
C ILE A 366 29.12 0.26 -4.68
N ASN A 367 29.49 -1.02 -4.50
CA ASN A 367 28.74 -1.99 -3.72
C ASN A 367 29.40 -2.17 -2.34
N PRO A 368 28.96 -1.43 -1.30
CA PRO A 368 29.49 -1.55 0.06
C PRO A 368 29.11 -2.84 0.81
N GLY A 369 28.05 -3.53 0.39
CA GLY A 369 27.52 -4.65 1.17
C GLY A 369 26.24 -5.21 0.59
N LEU A 370 25.77 -6.29 1.23
CA LEU A 370 24.54 -6.96 0.87
C LEU A 370 23.47 -6.67 1.91
N SER A 371 22.21 -6.66 1.49
CA SER A 371 21.03 -6.74 2.34
C SER A 371 20.95 -8.09 3.06
N TYR A 372 19.97 -8.25 3.94
CA TYR A 372 19.76 -9.49 4.68
C TYR A 372 19.54 -10.71 3.77
N GLU A 373 18.73 -10.58 2.72
CA GLU A 373 18.44 -11.63 1.73
C GLU A 373 19.51 -11.73 0.63
N GLY A 374 20.61 -10.96 0.74
CA GLY A 374 21.77 -11.09 -0.13
C GLY A 374 21.76 -10.21 -1.39
N ARG A 375 20.86 -9.22 -1.49
CA ARG A 375 20.85 -8.25 -2.59
C ARG A 375 21.94 -7.21 -2.39
N GLN A 376 22.63 -6.83 -3.47
CA GLN A 376 23.61 -5.75 -3.44
C GLN A 376 22.93 -4.41 -3.12
N ILE A 377 23.51 -3.65 -2.19
CA ILE A 377 23.08 -2.28 -1.91
C ILE A 377 24.12 -1.38 -2.54
N LYS A 378 23.79 -0.74 -3.67
CA LYS A 378 24.72 0.14 -4.39
C LYS A 378 24.51 1.60 -4.02
N TYR A 379 25.60 2.36 -4.08
CA TYR A 379 25.56 3.82 -4.08
C TYR A 379 26.49 4.38 -5.16
N VAL A 380 26.22 5.60 -5.58
CA VAL A 380 27.06 6.32 -6.54
C VAL A 380 27.81 7.45 -5.87
N ARG A 381 29.07 7.61 -6.27
CA ARG A 381 29.88 8.82 -6.02
C ARG A 381 29.93 9.64 -7.29
N ILE A 382 29.52 10.90 -7.22
CA ILE A 382 29.55 11.84 -8.35
C ILE A 382 30.53 12.96 -8.01
N SER A 383 31.62 13.07 -8.78
CA SER A 383 32.68 14.05 -8.53
C SER A 383 33.57 14.27 -9.75
N THR A 384 33.77 15.55 -10.08
CA THR A 384 34.74 15.99 -11.10
C THR A 384 36.21 15.75 -10.72
N THR A 385 36.49 15.49 -9.43
CA THR A 385 37.83 15.22 -8.91
C THR A 385 37.98 13.79 -8.40
N ARG A 386 37.00 12.92 -8.70
CA ARG A 386 36.96 11.53 -8.22
C ARG A 386 37.18 11.40 -6.70
N PHE A 387 36.63 12.34 -5.93
CA PHE A 387 36.78 12.40 -4.47
C PHE A 387 38.24 12.65 -4.00
N GLU A 388 39.16 13.06 -4.89
CA GLU A 388 40.57 13.34 -4.55
C GLU A 388 40.77 14.75 -3.97
N ASP A 389 39.92 15.72 -4.35
CA ASP A 389 39.93 17.05 -3.73
C ASP A 389 39.14 17.06 -2.43
N LEU A 390 39.83 16.83 -1.32
CA LEU A 390 39.25 16.76 0.02
C LEU A 390 38.66 18.09 0.54
N ARG A 391 38.83 19.19 -0.20
CA ARG A 391 38.20 20.49 0.14
C ARG A 391 36.75 20.57 -0.33
N LYS A 392 36.35 19.72 -1.31
CA LYS A 392 34.97 19.69 -1.80
C LYS A 392 34.02 19.17 -0.72
N PRO A 393 32.98 19.92 -0.33
CA PRO A 393 31.96 19.44 0.58
C PRO A 393 31.20 18.25 -0.03
N VAL A 394 30.71 17.36 0.83
CA VAL A 394 29.89 16.21 0.43
C VAL A 394 28.44 16.39 0.82
N ILE A 395 27.55 16.16 -0.14
CA ILE A 395 26.12 15.97 0.09
C ILE A 395 25.82 14.47 -0.01
N ILE A 396 25.15 13.93 1.01
CA ILE A 396 24.76 12.52 1.08
C ILE A 396 23.24 12.42 1.03
N ILE A 397 22.71 11.55 0.17
CA ILE A 397 21.28 11.29 0.04
C ILE A 397 21.06 9.78 0.06
N ASP A 398 20.06 9.32 0.81
CA ASP A 398 19.52 7.96 0.67
C ASP A 398 18.02 7.98 0.44
N ALA A 399 17.52 6.88 -0.11
CA ALA A 399 16.11 6.67 -0.43
C ALA A 399 15.70 5.22 -0.14
N ALA A 400 14.39 5.02 -0.01
CA ALA A 400 13.75 3.73 0.23
C ALA A 400 14.37 2.97 1.42
N VAL A 401 14.58 3.66 2.54
CA VAL A 401 14.77 2.99 3.84
C VAL A 401 13.48 2.26 4.22
N HIS A 402 12.33 2.91 4.02
CA HIS A 402 11.03 2.26 4.07
C HIS A 402 10.60 1.78 2.69
N ALA A 403 10.19 0.52 2.63
CA ALA A 403 9.96 -0.19 1.38
C ALA A 403 8.80 0.36 0.52
N ARG A 404 7.65 0.65 1.15
CA ARG A 404 6.43 1.14 0.47
C ARG A 404 6.51 2.55 -0.13
N GLU A 405 7.57 3.30 0.15
CA GLU A 405 7.74 4.71 -0.23
C GLU A 405 8.32 4.82 -1.66
N TRP A 406 7.55 4.29 -2.62
CA TRP A 406 8.01 4.05 -4.00
C TRP A 406 8.41 5.29 -4.80
N ILE A 407 8.00 6.48 -4.39
CA ILE A 407 8.41 7.73 -5.04
C ILE A 407 9.85 8.13 -4.68
N THR A 408 10.43 7.58 -3.60
CA THR A 408 11.77 7.98 -3.14
C THR A 408 12.91 7.50 -4.06
N PRO A 409 12.95 6.25 -4.60
CA PRO A 409 13.98 5.87 -5.57
C PRO A 409 13.95 6.68 -6.88
N PRO A 410 12.79 6.91 -7.53
CA PRO A 410 12.72 7.79 -8.70
C PRO A 410 13.31 9.18 -8.46
N VAL A 411 13.06 9.79 -7.29
CA VAL A 411 13.65 11.08 -6.93
C VAL A 411 15.17 10.98 -6.83
N ALA A 412 15.71 9.97 -6.12
CA ALA A 412 17.15 9.76 -6.03
C ALA A 412 17.81 9.55 -7.41
N LEU A 413 17.17 8.77 -8.28
CA LEU A 413 17.64 8.52 -9.65
C LEU A 413 17.58 9.77 -10.52
N TYR A 414 16.56 10.60 -10.36
CA TYR A 414 16.46 11.86 -11.07
C TYR A 414 17.56 12.84 -10.64
N ILE A 415 17.85 12.93 -9.34
CA ILE A 415 18.99 13.73 -8.84
C ILE A 415 20.30 13.26 -9.49
N ILE A 416 20.53 11.94 -9.57
CA ILE A 416 21.69 11.38 -10.28
C ILE A 416 21.69 11.81 -11.76
N ASN A 417 20.56 11.70 -12.46
CA ASN A 417 20.45 12.11 -13.85
C ASN A 417 20.75 13.59 -14.06
N GLN A 418 20.26 14.47 -13.17
CA GLN A 418 20.53 15.91 -13.24
C GLN A 418 21.99 16.27 -13.01
N LEU A 419 22.70 15.47 -12.21
CA LEU A 419 24.13 15.66 -11.92
C LEU A 419 25.07 15.02 -12.94
N VAL A 420 24.59 14.09 -13.77
CA VAL A 420 25.45 13.27 -14.65
C VAL A 420 25.11 13.41 -16.12
N VAL A 421 23.82 13.30 -16.46
CA VAL A 421 23.35 13.24 -17.85
C VAL A 421 22.99 14.63 -18.35
N ASP A 422 22.14 15.34 -17.62
CA ASP A 422 21.67 16.66 -18.04
C ASP A 422 22.64 17.79 -17.65
N ILE A 423 23.35 17.63 -16.52
CA ILE A 423 24.28 18.61 -15.90
C ILE A 423 23.74 20.04 -16.06
N VAL A 424 22.54 20.26 -15.51
CA VAL A 424 21.84 21.56 -15.64
C VAL A 424 22.60 22.67 -14.92
N ASP A 425 23.31 22.33 -13.85
CA ASP A 425 24.14 23.25 -13.06
C ASP A 425 25.54 22.68 -12.83
N ASN A 426 26.55 23.29 -13.46
CA ASN A 426 27.95 22.86 -13.33
C ASN A 426 28.54 23.17 -11.96
N ASP A 427 28.12 24.24 -11.29
CA ASP A 427 28.66 24.60 -9.96
C ASP A 427 28.40 23.46 -8.97
N LEU A 428 27.24 22.81 -9.08
CA LEU A 428 26.84 21.70 -8.22
C LEU A 428 27.72 20.45 -8.40
N THR A 429 28.36 20.24 -9.54
CA THR A 429 29.25 19.08 -9.78
C THR A 429 30.72 19.44 -9.65
N GLU A 430 31.11 20.64 -10.07
CA GLU A 430 32.49 21.13 -10.01
C GLU A 430 32.93 21.42 -8.57
N ARG A 431 32.01 21.89 -7.72
CA ARG A 431 32.35 22.41 -6.38
C ARG A 431 31.87 21.51 -5.24
N LEU A 432 30.93 20.60 -5.48
CA LEU A 432 30.44 19.61 -4.50
C LEU A 432 30.74 18.19 -4.97
N ASP A 433 30.84 17.28 -4.01
CA ASP A 433 30.82 15.85 -4.24
C ASP A 433 29.50 15.28 -3.72
N TRP A 434 28.96 14.27 -4.42
CA TRP A 434 27.68 13.66 -4.06
C TRP A 434 27.84 12.18 -3.80
N VAL A 435 27.15 11.71 -2.77
CA VAL A 435 27.00 10.29 -2.43
C VAL A 435 25.52 9.98 -2.38
N ILE A 436 25.02 9.15 -3.29
CA ILE A 436 23.58 8.88 -3.39
C ILE A 436 23.33 7.37 -3.32
N ILE A 437 22.47 6.94 -2.39
CA ILE A 437 22.02 5.56 -2.17
C ILE A 437 20.54 5.46 -2.61
N PRO A 438 20.23 5.08 -3.86
CA PRO A 438 18.85 5.13 -4.36
C PRO A 438 17.92 4.08 -3.74
N LEU A 439 18.48 3.01 -3.17
CA LEU A 439 17.72 1.88 -2.66
C LEU A 439 18.39 1.28 -1.43
N ALA A 440 18.10 1.84 -0.26
CA ALA A 440 18.71 1.42 1.00
C ALA A 440 18.16 0.07 1.53
N ASN A 441 16.87 -0.21 1.33
CA ASN A 441 16.20 -1.45 1.75
C ASN A 441 15.68 -2.24 0.53
N PRO A 442 16.57 -2.88 -0.25
CA PRO A 442 16.17 -3.57 -1.48
C PRO A 442 15.28 -4.78 -1.23
N ASP A 443 15.42 -5.46 -0.08
CA ASP A 443 14.62 -6.65 0.25
C ASP A 443 13.18 -6.27 0.56
N GLY A 444 12.99 -5.28 1.43
CA GLY A 444 11.67 -4.75 1.72
C GLY A 444 11.04 -4.15 0.46
N TYR A 445 11.80 -3.39 -0.33
CA TYR A 445 11.29 -2.77 -1.56
C TYR A 445 10.76 -3.81 -2.55
N GLU A 446 11.54 -4.86 -2.84
CA GLU A 446 11.07 -5.93 -3.73
C GLU A 446 9.87 -6.69 -3.15
N TYR A 447 9.87 -6.96 -1.85
CA TYR A 447 8.72 -7.57 -1.17
C TYR A 447 7.46 -6.70 -1.28
N SER A 448 7.61 -5.37 -1.26
CA SER A 448 6.47 -4.47 -1.45
C SER A 448 5.92 -4.48 -2.87
N ILE A 449 6.73 -4.83 -3.87
CA ILE A 449 6.29 -4.95 -5.26
C ILE A 449 5.62 -6.30 -5.53
N THR A 450 6.13 -7.38 -4.95
CA THR A 450 5.68 -8.73 -5.31
C THR A 450 4.66 -9.33 -4.34
N GLU A 451 4.65 -8.90 -3.07
CA GLU A 451 3.85 -9.55 -2.02
C GLU A 451 2.92 -8.57 -1.29
N ASP A 452 3.47 -7.66 -0.47
CA ASP A 452 2.68 -6.74 0.37
C ASP A 452 3.04 -5.29 0.06
N ARG A 453 2.20 -4.64 -0.73
CA ARG A 453 2.37 -3.24 -1.15
C ARG A 453 2.60 -2.26 -0.01
N MET A 454 2.09 -2.56 1.19
CA MET A 454 2.21 -1.70 2.38
C MET A 454 3.41 -2.06 3.27
N TRP A 455 4.22 -3.04 2.89
CA TRP A 455 5.41 -3.43 3.64
C TRP A 455 6.37 -2.25 3.82
N ARG A 456 6.84 -2.04 5.04
CA ARG A 456 7.71 -0.92 5.42
C ARG A 456 9.13 -1.37 5.79
N LYS A 457 9.22 -2.40 6.64
CA LYS A 457 10.45 -2.81 7.35
C LYS A 457 11.48 -3.48 6.44
N THR A 458 12.64 -3.83 6.99
CA THR A 458 13.57 -4.79 6.36
C THR A 458 12.95 -6.19 6.27
N ARG A 459 13.70 -7.20 5.82
CA ARG A 459 13.26 -8.61 5.77
C ARG A 459 14.11 -9.52 6.67
N SER A 460 14.75 -8.95 7.69
CA SER A 460 15.66 -9.69 8.56
C SER A 460 14.93 -10.73 9.43
N LYS A 461 15.65 -11.81 9.72
CA LYS A 461 15.27 -12.86 10.69
C LYS A 461 16.27 -12.96 11.84
N ALA A 462 17.13 -11.96 12.00
CA ALA A 462 18.23 -11.94 12.97
C ALA A 462 17.81 -11.33 14.31
N HIS A 463 16.62 -11.69 14.80
CA HIS A 463 16.09 -11.24 16.08
C HIS A 463 15.12 -12.28 16.66
N ASP A 464 14.88 -12.23 17.97
CA ASP A 464 13.88 -13.07 18.62
C ASP A 464 12.48 -12.72 18.10
N GLY A 465 11.61 -13.71 17.91
CA GLY A 465 10.25 -13.52 17.35
C GLY A 465 10.17 -13.47 15.81
N ALA A 466 11.28 -13.63 15.10
CA ALA A 466 11.33 -13.64 13.63
C ALA A 466 10.55 -14.78 12.95
N GLU A 467 10.08 -15.78 13.71
CA GLU A 467 9.21 -16.84 13.19
C GLU A 467 7.80 -16.32 12.88
N GLU A 468 7.34 -15.30 13.61
CA GLU A 468 6.01 -14.72 13.49
C GLU A 468 6.05 -13.37 12.78
N CYS A 469 7.07 -12.55 13.09
CA CYS A 469 7.12 -11.16 12.67
C CYS A 469 8.51 -10.82 12.12
N LEU A 470 8.57 -10.47 10.84
CA LEU A 470 9.84 -10.25 10.14
C LEU A 470 10.25 -8.78 10.14
N GLY A 471 11.56 -8.55 10.15
CA GLY A 471 12.17 -7.26 9.82
C GLY A 471 12.10 -6.21 10.93
N VAL A 472 12.94 -5.19 10.74
CA VAL A 472 13.16 -4.06 11.64
C VAL A 472 12.79 -2.76 10.91
N ASP A 473 12.29 -1.76 11.64
CA ASP A 473 12.15 -0.42 11.09
C ASP A 473 13.55 0.20 10.95
N GLY A 474 14.00 0.34 9.70
CA GLY A 474 15.31 0.89 9.37
C GLY A 474 15.53 2.30 9.94
N ASN A 475 14.47 3.10 10.08
CA ASN A 475 14.52 4.45 10.63
C ASN A 475 14.19 4.50 12.14
N ARG A 476 14.31 3.36 12.83
CA ARG A 476 14.41 3.24 14.30
C ARG A 476 15.69 2.53 14.73
N ASN A 477 16.54 2.09 13.79
CA ASN A 477 17.70 1.23 14.05
C ASN A 477 19.04 1.98 14.15
N PHE A 478 19.07 3.32 14.19
CA PHE A 478 20.31 4.09 14.33
C PHE A 478 20.69 4.33 15.81
N ASP A 479 21.99 4.45 16.12
CA ASP A 479 22.49 4.69 17.48
C ASP A 479 22.30 6.14 17.97
N HIS A 480 21.04 6.57 18.06
CA HIS A 480 20.68 7.86 18.66
C HIS A 480 19.42 7.71 19.51
N TYR A 481 19.61 7.62 20.83
CA TYR A 481 18.55 7.28 21.78
C TYR A 481 17.83 5.97 21.44
N TRP A 482 18.54 5.03 20.81
CA TRP A 482 18.03 3.68 20.54
C TRP A 482 17.75 2.96 21.87
N GLY A 483 16.70 2.14 21.93
CA GLY A 483 16.38 1.35 23.11
C GLY A 483 15.84 2.17 24.28
N THR A 484 15.33 3.40 24.02
CA THR A 484 14.74 4.26 25.05
C THR A 484 13.20 4.23 25.00
N SER A 485 12.56 5.28 24.47
CA SER A 485 11.13 5.39 24.25
C SER A 485 10.86 5.86 22.82
N GLU A 486 9.59 5.88 22.40
CA GLU A 486 9.15 6.34 21.06
C GLU A 486 9.52 5.43 19.87
N ALA A 487 10.09 4.26 20.17
CA ALA A 487 10.20 3.11 19.27
C ALA A 487 9.65 1.87 20.00
N SER A 488 9.67 0.69 19.36
CA SER A 488 9.14 -0.53 19.95
C SER A 488 10.21 -1.63 20.05
N ALA A 489 10.23 -2.34 21.18
CA ALA A 489 10.98 -3.57 21.36
C ALA A 489 10.20 -4.82 20.92
N ASP A 490 8.92 -4.68 20.55
CA ASP A 490 8.09 -5.77 20.04
C ASP A 490 8.41 -6.03 18.55
N PRO A 491 8.89 -7.24 18.19
CA PRO A 491 9.19 -7.61 16.80
C PRO A 491 8.02 -7.46 15.83
N CYS A 492 6.78 -7.57 16.31
CA CYS A 492 5.56 -7.45 15.51
C CYS A 492 5.16 -6.00 15.25
N SER A 493 5.76 -5.05 15.96
CA SER A 493 5.54 -3.63 15.73
C SER A 493 6.10 -3.19 14.38
N LEU A 494 5.41 -2.25 13.73
CA LEU A 494 5.89 -1.59 12.52
C LEU A 494 7.07 -0.64 12.79
N ILE A 495 7.22 -0.17 14.03
CA ILE A 495 8.34 0.66 14.48
C ILE A 495 9.34 -0.14 15.33
N TYR A 496 9.41 -1.46 15.14
CA TYR A 496 10.35 -2.32 15.84
C TYR A 496 11.79 -1.82 15.62
N GLU A 497 12.48 -1.48 16.70
CA GLU A 497 13.81 -0.83 16.66
C GLU A 497 14.96 -1.81 16.41
N GLY A 498 14.67 -3.11 16.43
CA GLY A 498 15.65 -4.19 16.27
C GLY A 498 16.26 -4.66 17.60
N PRO A 499 17.15 -5.66 17.57
CA PRO A 499 17.80 -6.20 18.77
C PRO A 499 18.99 -5.37 19.28
N ALA A 500 19.55 -4.49 18.44
CA ALA A 500 20.67 -3.60 18.74
C ALA A 500 20.69 -2.45 17.72
N PRO A 501 21.28 -1.29 18.04
CA PRO A 501 21.48 -0.26 17.04
C PRO A 501 22.40 -0.78 15.94
N PHE A 502 22.06 -0.50 14.69
CA PHE A 502 22.73 -1.02 13.49
C PHE A 502 22.73 -2.56 13.40
N SER A 503 21.69 -3.23 13.91
CA SER A 503 21.51 -4.67 13.70
C SER A 503 21.35 -4.99 12.21
N GLU A 504 20.67 -4.12 11.47
CA GLU A 504 20.31 -4.36 10.08
C GLU A 504 21.53 -4.16 9.16
N PRO A 505 21.84 -5.10 8.26
CA PRO A 505 22.92 -4.92 7.29
C PRO A 505 22.71 -3.68 6.39
N GLU A 506 21.46 -3.37 6.06
CA GLU A 506 21.06 -2.19 5.29
C GLU A 506 21.46 -0.89 6.00
N ILE A 507 21.18 -0.80 7.30
CA ILE A 507 21.47 0.39 8.10
C ILE A 507 22.97 0.51 8.40
N ARG A 508 23.68 -0.63 8.51
CA ARG A 508 25.15 -0.63 8.57
C ARG A 508 25.79 -0.07 7.30
N VAL A 509 25.22 -0.33 6.13
CA VAL A 509 25.70 0.28 4.88
C VAL A 509 25.59 1.81 4.95
N ILE A 510 24.42 2.35 5.34
CA ILE A 510 24.23 3.81 5.49
C ILE A 510 25.24 4.38 6.49
N ARG A 511 25.37 3.76 7.67
CA ARG A 511 26.33 4.14 8.70
C ARG A 511 27.75 4.22 8.14
N ASP A 512 28.20 3.18 7.45
CA ASP A 512 29.58 3.08 6.97
C ASP A 512 29.85 4.11 5.86
N VAL A 513 28.87 4.36 4.97
CA VAL A 513 28.96 5.43 3.96
C VAL A 513 29.11 6.81 4.62
N ILE A 514 28.32 7.08 5.66
CA ILE A 514 28.38 8.35 6.39
C ILE A 514 29.71 8.50 7.12
N MET A 515 30.15 7.47 7.86
CA MET A 515 31.41 7.50 8.59
C MET A 515 32.62 7.67 7.67
N GLN A 516 32.59 7.09 6.46
CA GLN A 516 33.65 7.28 5.46
C GLN A 516 33.74 8.71 4.93
N ASN A 517 32.66 9.49 4.99
CA ASN A 517 32.59 10.85 4.44
C ASN A 517 32.48 11.94 5.53
N LEU A 518 32.40 11.56 6.81
CA LEU A 518 32.03 12.44 7.92
C LEU A 518 32.84 13.73 8.01
N ASN A 519 34.15 13.67 7.73
CA ASN A 519 35.06 14.82 7.84
C ASN A 519 34.72 15.99 6.90
N ARG A 520 33.92 15.76 5.86
CA ARG A 520 33.55 16.76 4.85
C ARG A 520 32.08 16.69 4.43
N ALA A 521 31.30 15.81 5.06
CA ALA A 521 29.85 15.75 4.86
C ALA A 521 29.19 16.98 5.49
N VAL A 522 28.53 17.78 4.66
CA VAL A 522 27.92 19.06 5.07
C VAL A 522 26.41 19.01 5.07
N MET A 523 25.83 18.14 4.25
CA MET A 523 24.39 17.93 4.16
C MET A 523 24.07 16.44 4.02
N TYR A 524 23.06 15.98 4.77
CA TYR A 524 22.47 14.66 4.69
C TYR A 524 20.95 14.78 4.53
N ILE A 525 20.39 14.07 3.56
CA ILE A 525 18.93 14.01 3.33
C ILE A 525 18.51 12.55 3.20
N SER A 526 17.64 12.11 4.11
CA SER A 526 16.93 10.83 4.03
C SER A 526 15.61 11.08 3.31
N LEU A 527 15.44 10.55 2.09
CA LEU A 527 14.22 10.68 1.31
C LEU A 527 13.17 9.68 1.80
N HIS A 528 12.04 10.22 2.24
CA HIS A 528 10.87 9.48 2.68
C HIS A 528 9.63 9.92 1.89
N SER A 529 8.56 9.16 2.01
CA SER A 529 7.24 9.66 1.67
C SER A 529 6.23 9.23 2.72
N PHE A 530 5.10 9.90 2.89
CA PHE A 530 4.75 11.16 2.25
C PHE A 530 4.31 12.16 3.32
N GLY A 531 4.28 13.44 2.95
CA GLY A 531 3.85 14.50 3.85
C GLY A 531 4.19 15.91 3.39
N SER A 532 4.98 16.08 2.33
CA SER A 532 5.52 17.38 1.90
C SER A 532 6.19 18.11 3.09
N MET A 533 7.23 17.52 3.69
CA MET A 533 7.88 18.09 4.89
C MET A 533 9.40 18.04 4.82
N PHE A 534 10.05 19.09 5.31
CA PHE A 534 11.47 19.08 5.68
C PHE A 534 11.59 19.05 7.20
N LEU A 535 11.88 17.86 7.73
CA LEU A 535 12.01 17.63 9.16
C LEU A 535 13.48 17.65 9.57
N TYR A 536 13.84 18.49 10.53
CA TYR A 536 15.18 18.53 11.10
C TYR A 536 15.15 18.15 12.60
N ALA A 537 16.33 17.85 13.14
CA ALA A 537 16.54 17.39 14.51
C ALA A 537 16.04 18.39 15.59
N TRP A 538 15.80 17.97 16.84
CA TRP A 538 15.81 16.59 17.32
C TRP A 538 14.39 16.00 17.38
N GLY A 539 14.24 14.75 16.92
CA GLY A 539 12.98 14.01 17.02
C GLY A 539 12.73 13.42 18.41
N ASN A 540 13.77 13.09 19.17
CA ASN A 540 13.62 12.37 20.44
C ASN A 540 13.03 13.21 21.58
N ASN A 541 13.26 14.53 21.58
CA ASN A 541 12.89 15.39 22.70
C ASN A 541 12.35 16.78 22.28
N GLY A 542 12.21 17.04 20.98
CA GLY A 542 11.67 18.29 20.43
C GLY A 542 12.50 19.55 20.69
N THR A 543 13.67 19.41 21.31
CA THR A 543 14.62 20.52 21.46
C THR A 543 15.27 20.85 20.13
N LEU A 544 15.74 22.09 20.00
CA LEU A 544 16.45 22.53 18.81
C LEU A 544 17.96 22.33 18.98
N PRO A 545 18.67 21.82 17.96
CA PRO A 545 20.13 21.83 17.95
C PRO A 545 20.65 23.27 17.93
N SER A 546 21.92 23.47 18.28
CA SER A 546 22.56 24.80 18.33
C SER A 546 22.51 25.57 17.01
N ASN A 547 22.44 24.86 15.88
CA ASN A 547 22.28 25.42 14.54
C ASN A 547 20.84 25.31 13.99
N GLY A 548 19.83 25.19 14.85
CA GLY A 548 18.43 25.04 14.47
C GLY A 548 17.93 26.13 13.52
N LEU A 549 18.39 27.37 13.68
CA LEU A 549 18.06 28.46 12.75
C LEU A 549 18.62 28.22 11.34
N THR A 550 19.87 27.77 11.23
CA THR A 550 20.50 27.43 9.94
C THR A 550 19.75 26.29 9.26
N LEU A 551 19.39 25.25 10.04
CA LEU A 551 18.58 24.13 9.54
C LEU A 551 17.24 24.61 9.00
N HIS A 552 16.54 25.46 9.75
CA HIS A 552 15.25 26.00 9.33
C HIS A 552 15.36 26.87 8.08
N VAL A 553 16.35 27.77 8.01
CA VAL A 553 16.57 28.64 6.83
C VAL A 553 16.87 27.83 5.57
N ALA A 554 17.74 26.82 5.66
CA ALA A 554 18.02 25.99 4.48
C ALA A 554 16.79 25.17 4.07
N GLY A 555 16.05 24.62 5.04
CA GLY A 555 14.79 23.91 4.79
C GLY A 555 13.75 24.79 4.08
N VAL A 556 13.56 26.03 4.53
CA VAL A 556 12.65 27.00 3.88
C VAL A 556 13.10 27.32 2.47
N ARG A 557 14.40 27.49 2.22
CA ARG A 557 14.92 27.71 0.85
C ARG A 557 14.62 26.54 -0.08
N MET A 558 14.81 25.31 0.40
CA MET A 558 14.49 24.11 -0.39
C MET A 558 12.98 24.02 -0.63
N ALA A 559 12.16 24.20 0.40
CA ALA A 559 10.70 24.19 0.30
C ALA A 559 10.16 25.23 -0.70
N THR A 560 10.61 26.49 -0.60
CA THR A 560 10.17 27.55 -1.52
C THR A 560 10.53 27.24 -2.98
N ALA A 561 11.71 26.67 -3.23
CA ALA A 561 12.10 26.29 -4.60
C ALA A 561 11.25 25.14 -5.16
N ILE A 562 10.76 24.23 -4.31
CA ILE A 562 9.79 23.20 -4.70
C ILE A 562 8.43 23.85 -5.02
N GLU A 563 7.95 24.72 -4.14
CA GLU A 563 6.64 25.38 -4.25
C GLU A 563 6.49 26.21 -5.54
N GLU A 564 7.57 26.81 -6.04
CA GLU A 564 7.56 27.55 -7.32
C GLU A 564 7.21 26.69 -8.53
N LEU A 565 7.39 25.37 -8.44
CA LEU A 565 7.14 24.40 -9.51
C LEU A 565 5.98 23.45 -9.19
N ALA A 566 5.49 23.47 -7.96
CA ALA A 566 4.48 22.54 -7.49
C ALA A 566 3.16 22.74 -8.26
N LEU A 567 2.38 21.66 -8.38
CA LEU A 567 1.03 21.75 -8.92
C LEU A 567 0.17 22.63 -8.02
N GLU A 568 -0.83 23.30 -8.58
CA GLU A 568 -1.78 24.10 -7.80
C GLU A 568 -2.51 23.28 -6.72
N LYS A 569 -2.68 21.98 -6.97
CA LYS A 569 -3.28 21.03 -6.02
C LYS A 569 -2.31 20.53 -4.93
N ALA A 570 -1.03 20.87 -5.01
CA ALA A 570 -0.03 20.37 -4.09
C ALA A 570 -0.08 21.14 -2.77
N ASP A 571 0.02 20.42 -1.66
CA ASP A 571 0.21 21.06 -0.36
C ASP A 571 1.59 21.74 -0.29
N PRO A 572 1.68 22.95 0.27
CA PRO A 572 2.95 23.63 0.52
C PRO A 572 3.79 22.86 1.54
N TYR A 573 5.11 22.93 1.43
CA TYR A 573 6.02 22.15 2.27
C TYR A 573 6.10 22.71 3.69
N ILE A 574 5.94 21.85 4.70
CA ILE A 574 6.17 22.23 6.10
C ILE A 574 7.64 22.05 6.44
N VAL A 575 8.25 23.08 7.04
CA VAL A 575 9.64 23.03 7.50
C VAL A 575 9.67 23.16 9.01
N GLY A 576 10.25 22.20 9.72
CA GLY A 576 10.25 22.26 11.17
C GLY A 576 11.02 21.15 11.88
N ASN A 577 11.05 21.28 13.21
CA ASN A 577 11.58 20.24 14.08
C ASN A 577 10.67 19.00 14.00
N ALA A 578 11.26 17.82 13.83
CA ALA A 578 10.52 16.59 13.60
C ALA A 578 9.49 16.26 14.68
N ALA A 579 9.83 16.40 15.96
CA ALA A 579 8.91 16.10 17.06
C ALA A 579 7.74 17.09 17.13
N ASN A 580 8.00 18.37 16.82
CA ASN A 580 6.99 19.43 16.87
C ASN A 580 6.05 19.41 15.66
N VAL A 581 6.51 18.91 14.50
CA VAL A 581 5.69 18.80 13.28
C VAL A 581 4.88 17.50 13.28
N LEU A 582 5.49 16.39 13.72
CA LEU A 582 4.87 15.07 13.76
C LEU A 582 4.66 14.64 15.21
N TYR A 583 5.59 13.86 15.75
CA TYR A 583 5.60 13.28 17.08
C TYR A 583 7.03 12.84 17.43
N TYR A 584 7.26 12.51 18.69
CA TYR A 584 8.57 12.08 19.16
C TYR A 584 9.00 10.77 18.48
N SER A 585 10.28 10.66 18.16
CA SER A 585 10.88 9.48 17.52
C SER A 585 12.35 9.32 17.93
N THR A 586 12.80 8.08 18.04
CA THR A 586 14.18 7.72 18.39
C THR A 586 14.79 6.80 17.34
N GLY A 587 16.12 6.66 17.35
CA GLY A 587 16.82 5.78 16.43
C GLY A 587 16.73 6.17 14.94
N THR A 588 16.47 7.44 14.64
CA THR A 588 16.33 7.95 13.26
C THR A 588 17.67 8.30 12.62
N SER A 589 17.76 8.15 11.29
CA SER A 589 18.95 8.50 10.51
C SER A 589 19.30 9.99 10.62
N ARG A 590 18.29 10.86 10.53
CA ARG A 590 18.39 12.32 10.66
C ARG A 590 19.05 12.73 11.98
N ASP A 591 18.58 12.19 13.09
CA ASP A 591 19.11 12.60 14.39
C ASP A 591 20.50 12.00 14.64
N TRP A 592 20.73 10.74 14.24
CA TRP A 592 22.07 10.14 14.35
C TRP A 592 23.12 10.90 13.54
N THR A 593 22.85 11.20 12.27
CA THR A 593 23.76 11.98 11.42
C THR A 593 24.08 13.35 11.98
N ARG A 594 23.08 14.01 12.59
CA ARG A 594 23.28 15.29 13.27
C ARG A 594 24.16 15.14 14.51
N ALA A 595 23.97 14.06 15.26
CA ALA A 595 24.73 13.78 16.48
C ALA A 595 26.21 13.46 16.19
N VAL A 596 26.51 12.74 15.10
CA VAL A 596 27.89 12.42 14.71
C VAL A 596 28.63 13.57 14.03
N GLY A 597 27.92 14.62 13.61
CA GLY A 597 28.54 15.91 13.26
C GLY A 597 28.17 16.50 11.90
N ILE A 598 27.24 15.93 11.14
CA ILE A 598 26.79 16.54 9.88
C ILE A 598 25.96 17.79 10.20
N PRO A 599 26.30 18.99 9.68
CA PRO A 599 25.63 20.24 10.06
C PRO A 599 24.18 20.35 9.58
N LEU A 600 23.90 20.00 8.33
CA LEU A 600 22.57 20.10 7.73
C LEU A 600 22.00 18.68 7.54
N THR A 601 20.94 18.33 8.27
CA THR A 601 20.39 16.96 8.28
C THR A 601 18.88 17.00 8.22
N TYR A 602 18.29 16.32 7.24
CA TYR A 602 16.86 16.34 7.02
C TYR A 602 16.30 14.94 6.78
N THR A 603 15.10 14.71 7.28
CA THR A 603 14.14 13.78 6.69
C THR A 603 13.28 14.60 5.71
N LEU A 604 13.29 14.25 4.43
CA LEU A 604 12.43 14.87 3.43
C LEU A 604 11.25 13.94 3.15
N GLU A 605 10.06 14.33 3.60
CA GLU A 605 8.80 13.66 3.27
C GLU A 605 8.26 14.22 1.95
N LEU A 606 8.32 13.44 0.88
CA LEU A 606 7.85 13.80 -0.46
C LEU A 606 6.31 13.97 -0.51
N PRO A 607 5.73 14.54 -1.58
CA PRO A 607 4.29 14.67 -1.70
C PRO A 607 3.66 13.31 -2.02
N GLY A 608 2.50 13.04 -1.43
CA GLY A 608 1.64 11.90 -1.80
C GLY A 608 0.34 12.34 -2.50
N TYR A 609 0.11 13.65 -2.58
CA TYR A 609 -1.17 14.27 -2.92
C TYR A 609 -2.34 13.55 -2.23
N GLU A 610 -3.42 13.27 -2.94
CA GLU A 610 -4.57 12.50 -2.45
C GLU A 610 -4.32 10.99 -2.34
N TYR A 611 -3.17 10.48 -2.78
CA TYR A 611 -2.89 9.05 -2.93
C TYR A 611 -1.99 8.45 -1.84
N GLY A 612 -1.30 9.30 -1.07
CA GLY A 612 -0.35 8.86 -0.04
C GLY A 612 0.78 8.01 -0.65
N PHE A 613 0.98 6.79 -0.14
CA PHE A 613 1.97 5.86 -0.69
C PHE A 613 1.62 5.32 -2.09
N LEU A 614 0.34 5.32 -2.48
CA LEU A 614 -0.17 4.72 -3.72
C LEU A 614 -0.16 5.72 -4.88
N LEU A 615 0.89 6.53 -4.95
CA LEU A 615 1.01 7.63 -5.89
C LEU A 615 1.02 7.13 -7.35
N PRO A 616 0.09 7.61 -8.21
CA PRO A 616 0.04 7.20 -9.61
C PRO A 616 1.29 7.60 -10.41
N PRO A 617 1.75 6.76 -11.35
CA PRO A 617 2.97 7.02 -12.12
C PRO A 617 2.99 8.33 -12.91
N GLU A 618 1.83 8.86 -13.30
CA GLU A 618 1.71 10.13 -14.02
C GLU A 618 2.22 11.35 -13.23
N TYR A 619 2.36 11.24 -11.91
CA TYR A 619 2.89 12.31 -11.07
C TYR A 619 4.40 12.23 -10.84
N ILE A 620 5.05 11.11 -11.19
CA ILE A 620 6.48 10.91 -10.92
C ILE A 620 7.31 12.02 -11.55
N GLU A 621 7.08 12.33 -12.84
CA GLU A 621 7.87 13.35 -13.56
C GLU A 621 7.75 14.73 -12.91
N GLN A 622 6.57 15.08 -12.41
CA GLN A 622 6.35 16.34 -11.71
C GLN A 622 7.14 16.38 -10.39
N ILE A 623 7.00 15.34 -9.56
CA ILE A 623 7.60 15.29 -8.23
C ILE A 623 9.14 15.25 -8.31
N VAL A 624 9.70 14.47 -9.24
CA VAL A 624 11.16 14.41 -9.38
C VAL A 624 11.74 15.75 -9.81
N LYS A 625 11.03 16.48 -10.69
CA LYS A 625 11.43 17.82 -11.14
C LYS A 625 11.39 18.84 -10.01
N GLU A 626 10.23 19.02 -9.37
CA GLU A 626 10.09 20.02 -8.31
C GLU A 626 11.07 19.74 -7.16
N THR A 627 11.25 18.47 -6.78
CA THR A 627 12.16 18.07 -5.71
C THR A 627 13.62 18.38 -6.05
N TRP A 628 14.06 18.15 -7.30
CA TRP A 628 15.43 18.51 -7.72
C TRP A 628 15.72 20.01 -7.54
N TYR A 629 14.77 20.88 -7.87
CA TYR A 629 14.95 22.33 -7.67
C TYR A 629 15.10 22.68 -6.18
N GLY A 630 14.35 22.00 -5.31
CA GLY A 630 14.55 22.07 -3.86
C GLY A 630 15.96 21.66 -3.45
N ILE A 631 16.42 20.47 -3.88
CA ILE A 631 17.74 19.95 -3.55
C ILE A 631 18.87 20.86 -4.08
N ALA A 632 18.74 21.35 -5.31
CA ALA A 632 19.67 22.32 -5.91
C ALA A 632 19.75 23.62 -5.10
N ALA A 633 18.60 24.17 -4.66
CA ALA A 633 18.58 25.36 -3.80
C ALA A 633 19.29 25.12 -2.46
N GLY A 634 19.13 23.93 -1.86
CA GLY A 634 19.87 23.50 -0.67
C GLY A 634 21.37 23.40 -0.91
N ALA A 635 21.78 22.84 -2.05
CA ALA A 635 23.18 22.72 -2.44
C ALA A 635 23.84 24.07 -2.72
N HIS A 636 23.14 25.04 -3.34
CA HIS A 636 23.64 26.41 -3.46
C HIS A 636 23.75 27.11 -2.11
N TYR A 637 22.82 26.85 -1.19
CA TYR A 637 22.94 27.37 0.17
C TYR A 637 24.20 26.82 0.85
N VAL A 638 24.51 25.53 0.68
CA VAL A 638 25.80 24.95 1.12
C VAL A 638 26.97 25.71 0.50
N LEU A 639 27.00 25.89 -0.83
CA LEU A 639 28.08 26.64 -1.49
C LEU A 639 28.25 28.06 -0.94
N SER A 640 27.17 28.71 -0.50
CA SER A 640 27.25 30.04 0.13
C SER A 640 27.90 30.04 1.52
N LEU A 641 27.88 28.91 2.23
CA LEU A 641 28.46 28.74 3.57
C LEU A 641 29.93 28.33 3.55
N TYR A 642 30.37 27.62 2.49
CA TYR A 642 31.69 27.01 2.38
C TYR A 642 32.56 27.63 1.26
N ASN A 643 32.26 28.87 0.89
CA ASN A 643 33.00 29.67 -0.10
C ASN A 643 34.46 29.94 0.29
#